data_AF-A0A7J4ISE2-F1
#
_entry.id   AF-A0A7J4ISE2-F1
#
_cell.length_a   1.000
_cell.length_b   1.000
_cell.length_c   1.000
_cell.angle_alpha   90.00
_cell.angle_beta   90.00
_cell.angle_gamma   90.00
#
_symmetry.space_group_name_H-M   'P 1'
#
loop_
_entity.id
_entity.type
_entity.pdbx_description
1 polymer ?
#
loop_
_entity_poly.entity_id
_entity_poly.type
_entity_poly.pdbx_seq_one_letter_code
_entity_poly.pdbx_strand_id
1 'polypeptide(L)'
;MVERFFTKKGTSPFDSVEYSRRSSVIRNPDGSVVFELKDIEVPKQWSQVATDILSQKYFRKAGVPQLDEKGSPLLDKNGNRVLGSEKSIKQIVDRLAGCWRHWGEKYNYFASAEDAQAFEDEIAYMLLHQIAAPNSPQWFNTGLALKYNITGNPQGHYYVDPDTKELTRSADAYTHPAPHACFIQSVNDDLVNEGGIFDLVTKEARIFKYGSGTGTNFSSLRGKGELLSGGGISSGLMSFLKIYDRAAGSVKSGGTTRRAAKMVILDIDHPDIEDFVNWKVEEEKKVVALVAGSRIASAFLNRIIGLANNGGTNLSENKELSETVKQALSFGVPQNYIFRALQLAEQGHAKLYFKEFDTHYESDAYLTVSGQNSNNSVRIPNSFMEAVFNGGEWKLTNRTDKKAVKTLKAQALWEQIAFAAWSSADPGIQYDTTINEWHTCPADGKINATNPCVTGDTLVLTSSGWKRIDSLVNKETELVTNLDGLSIGITKGSFETGEKPVYRLETQAGYEVNLTADHKVFTANRGFVQAAELTKDDFVCLPSHNVSEIKEPLDKIFFQLVGAYLGDGCGSRGQIQLTMDKDLEENIVKKFSDYYAKNFERKTNQNYPATMQKTKTSAKLHIMAKDAVEKISKFIDLSQKSHEKTISESIFGLSLGEQKYVLQGLFTCDGTVANYGEKSQYVALDSTSLELLKGTQVLLIGFGIKSKLYKNRRAGKSISLLPDGKGGLKEYQVRELHSLRISRSSRIKFETLIGFMPESKKFQQLKELNEQVTTYEDMPYDTIKLLEYVGVQRVFDLNEPLTNSFIANGISVHNCAEYIFLDETACNLASINLGKFLDEKAGIFNVEGFKHAVKLWTVVLEISVLMAQFPGKEMAQKSHDFRTLGLGYANLGTVLMVLGIPYDSERARAIAGAITSILCGESYATSAEMSRCLGPFQRFDANREHMLR
;
A
#
# COMPACT_ATOMS: atom_id res chain seq x y z
N MET A 1 0.43 -28.59 34.43
CA MET A 1 1.53 -27.99 35.21
C MET A 1 1.89 -26.68 34.54
N VAL A 2 1.66 -25.58 35.23
CA VAL A 2 2.04 -24.23 34.80
C VAL A 2 3.25 -23.83 35.63
N GLU A 3 4.41 -23.80 35.01
CA GLU A 3 5.65 -23.41 35.70
C GLU A 3 5.66 -21.91 36.00
N ARG A 4 6.34 -21.51 37.07
CA ARG A 4 6.51 -20.10 37.45
C ARG A 4 7.91 -19.65 37.06
N PHE A 5 7.97 -18.67 36.15
CA PHE A 5 9.23 -18.13 35.64
C PHE A 5 9.45 -16.70 36.14
N PHE A 6 8.41 -15.87 36.10
CA PHE A 6 8.47 -14.48 36.53
C PHE A 6 8.04 -14.27 37.99
N THR A 7 7.22 -15.17 38.54
CA THR A 7 6.57 -15.01 39.86
C THR A 7 7.06 -16.01 40.90
N LYS A 8 6.64 -15.83 42.15
CA LYS A 8 6.93 -16.73 43.27
C LYS A 8 5.65 -17.05 44.01
N LYS A 9 5.45 -18.34 44.34
CA LYS A 9 4.28 -18.82 45.09
C LYS A 9 4.10 -18.00 46.38
N GLY A 10 2.89 -17.49 46.60
CA GLY A 10 2.55 -16.68 47.78
C GLY A 10 3.04 -15.22 47.73
N THR A 11 3.60 -14.75 46.61
CA THR A 11 3.92 -13.34 46.38
C THR A 11 2.98 -12.75 45.33
N SER A 12 2.31 -11.65 45.64
CA SER A 12 1.40 -10.98 44.70
C SER A 12 2.17 -10.37 43.53
N PRO A 13 1.77 -10.59 42.26
CA PRO A 13 2.35 -9.90 41.11
C PRO A 13 2.20 -8.38 41.19
N PHE A 14 1.12 -7.90 41.83
CA PHE A 14 0.87 -6.48 42.00
C PHE A 14 1.92 -5.78 42.88
N ASP A 15 2.61 -6.52 43.75
CA ASP A 15 3.67 -5.98 44.63
C ASP A 15 5.04 -5.93 43.94
N SER A 16 5.14 -6.42 42.69
CA SER A 16 6.38 -6.41 41.90
C SER A 16 6.73 -5.06 41.26
N VAL A 17 5.92 -4.02 41.47
CA VAL A 17 6.11 -2.67 40.92
C VAL A 17 5.74 -1.58 41.92
N GLU A 18 6.49 -0.47 41.91
CA GLU A 18 6.03 0.78 42.54
C GLU A 18 4.93 1.43 41.67
N TYR A 19 3.91 2.01 42.31
CA TYR A 19 2.86 2.76 41.62
C TYR A 19 3.03 4.27 41.75
N SER A 20 2.49 5.01 40.79
CA SER A 20 2.41 6.47 40.79
C SER A 20 0.99 6.90 40.42
N ARG A 21 0.47 7.94 41.09
CA ARG A 21 -0.78 8.61 40.69
C ARG A 21 -0.48 9.71 39.68
N ARG A 22 -1.26 9.79 38.62
CA ARG A 22 -1.10 10.73 37.50
C ARG A 22 -2.45 11.28 37.03
N SER A 23 -2.41 12.23 36.11
CA SER A 23 -3.59 12.77 35.43
C SER A 23 -3.40 12.70 33.91
N SER A 24 -4.50 12.49 33.18
CA SER A 24 -4.57 12.63 31.71
C SER A 24 -5.52 13.77 31.39
N VAL A 25 -5.09 14.73 30.57
CA VAL A 25 -5.90 15.88 30.15
C VAL A 25 -5.78 16.07 28.64
N ILE A 26 -6.91 16.02 27.92
CA ILE A 26 -6.99 16.44 26.51
C ILE A 26 -7.51 17.88 26.48
N ARG A 27 -6.87 18.73 25.68
CA ARG A 27 -7.36 20.06 25.33
C ARG A 27 -7.59 20.20 23.83
N ASN A 28 -8.59 21.00 23.48
CA ASN A 28 -8.79 21.51 22.12
C ASN A 28 -7.69 22.54 21.77
N PRO A 29 -7.52 22.90 20.48
CA PRO A 29 -6.62 23.98 20.06
C PRO A 29 -6.92 25.36 20.68
N ASP A 30 -8.16 25.59 21.14
CA ASP A 30 -8.57 26.79 21.88
C ASP A 30 -8.24 26.75 23.38
N GLY A 31 -7.63 25.66 23.87
CA GLY A 31 -7.27 25.43 25.26
C GLY A 31 -8.38 24.83 26.14
N SER A 32 -9.62 24.72 25.66
CA SER A 32 -10.73 24.11 26.41
C SER A 32 -10.50 22.61 26.66
N VAL A 33 -10.94 22.10 27.82
CA VAL A 33 -10.71 20.71 28.24
C VAL A 33 -11.77 19.79 27.63
N VAL A 34 -11.34 18.79 26.87
CA VAL A 34 -12.20 17.78 26.21
C VAL A 34 -12.41 16.57 27.12
N PHE A 35 -11.37 16.18 27.85
CA PHE A 35 -11.36 15.05 28.77
C PHE A 35 -10.34 15.31 29.86
N GLU A 36 -10.70 15.03 31.12
CA GLU A 36 -9.78 15.03 32.25
C GLU A 36 -10.09 13.82 33.14
N LEU A 37 -9.05 13.06 33.51
CA LEU A 37 -9.13 12.04 34.56
C LEU A 37 -7.91 12.20 35.47
N LYS A 38 -8.16 12.24 36.79
CA LYS A 38 -7.18 12.43 37.86
C LYS A 38 -7.02 11.15 38.68
N ASP A 39 -5.96 11.10 39.49
CA ASP A 39 -5.66 9.99 40.41
C ASP A 39 -5.53 8.62 39.71
N ILE A 40 -5.03 8.63 38.46
CA ILE A 40 -4.76 7.43 37.67
C ILE A 40 -3.58 6.69 38.28
N GLU A 41 -3.80 5.50 38.84
CA GLU A 41 -2.75 4.65 39.40
C GLU A 41 -2.16 3.73 38.32
N VAL A 42 -0.89 3.97 37.99
CA VAL A 42 -0.11 3.18 37.02
C VAL A 42 1.29 2.88 37.57
N PRO A 43 1.97 1.82 37.08
CA PRO A 43 3.32 1.50 37.53
C PRO A 43 4.28 2.64 37.18
N LYS A 44 5.18 2.98 38.09
CA LYS A 44 6.05 4.16 38.04
C LYS A 44 6.90 4.23 36.75
N GLN A 45 7.25 3.07 36.20
CA GLN A 45 8.02 2.89 34.96
C GLN A 45 7.21 3.04 33.66
N TRP A 46 5.87 3.11 33.70
CA TRP A 46 5.07 3.38 32.50
C TRP A 46 5.25 4.84 32.05
N SER A 47 5.18 5.12 30.75
CA SER A 47 5.26 6.48 30.22
C SER A 47 3.96 7.27 30.44
N GLN A 48 4.02 8.60 30.36
CA GLN A 48 2.80 9.43 30.38
C GLN A 48 1.89 9.10 29.19
N VAL A 49 2.44 8.92 27.99
CA VAL A 49 1.67 8.53 26.78
C VAL A 49 0.94 7.19 26.99
N ALA A 50 1.55 6.21 27.65
CA ALA A 50 0.88 4.95 28.01
C ALA A 50 -0.25 5.18 29.04
N THR A 51 -0.05 6.11 29.99
CA THR A 51 -1.06 6.52 30.98
C THR A 51 -2.27 7.21 30.33
N ASP A 52 -2.00 8.09 29.37
CA ASP A 52 -2.99 8.81 28.57
C ASP A 52 -3.80 7.82 27.71
N ILE A 53 -3.14 6.93 26.97
CA ILE A 53 -3.81 5.89 26.16
C ILE A 53 -4.66 4.95 27.03
N LEU A 54 -4.12 4.48 28.17
CA LEU A 54 -4.85 3.64 29.13
C LEU A 54 -6.13 4.33 29.62
N SER A 55 -5.99 5.55 30.13
CA SER A 55 -7.09 6.29 30.74
C SER A 55 -8.13 6.79 29.74
N GLN A 56 -7.72 7.12 28.52
CA GLN A 56 -8.61 7.58 27.45
C GLN A 56 -9.37 6.43 26.79
N LYS A 57 -8.69 5.33 26.45
CA LYS A 57 -9.25 4.26 25.61
C LYS A 57 -9.66 3.01 26.39
N TYR A 58 -8.87 2.58 27.38
CA TYR A 58 -9.00 1.24 27.97
C TYR A 58 -9.71 1.19 29.33
N PHE A 59 -9.67 2.25 30.14
CA PHE A 59 -10.50 2.30 31.36
C PHE A 59 -12.00 2.33 31.04
N ARG A 60 -12.73 1.38 31.62
CA ARG A 60 -14.20 1.38 31.67
C ARG A 60 -14.68 2.65 32.36
N LYS A 61 -15.49 3.46 31.67
CA LYS A 61 -15.87 4.82 32.12
C LYS A 61 -16.99 4.86 33.16
N ALA A 62 -17.85 3.85 33.19
CA ALA A 62 -19.05 3.81 34.02
C ALA A 62 -19.45 2.38 34.40
N GLY A 63 -20.17 2.27 35.52
CA GLY A 63 -20.70 1.01 36.06
C GLY A 63 -19.77 0.28 37.04
N VAL A 64 -18.55 0.77 37.25
CA VAL A 64 -17.53 0.11 38.08
C VAL A 64 -17.72 0.51 39.55
N PRO A 65 -17.94 -0.42 40.48
CA PRO A 65 -18.05 -0.12 41.91
C PRO A 65 -16.82 0.65 42.41
N GLN A 66 -17.05 1.79 43.06
CA GLN A 66 -15.99 2.58 43.68
C GLN A 66 -15.73 2.05 45.10
N LEU A 67 -14.47 1.99 45.50
CA LEU A 67 -14.03 1.49 46.80
C LEU A 67 -13.42 2.62 47.64
N ASP A 68 -13.46 2.48 48.96
CA ASP A 68 -12.72 3.34 49.89
C ASP A 68 -11.23 2.97 49.97
N GLU A 69 -10.45 3.71 50.77
CA GLU A 69 -9.02 3.46 50.95
C GLU A 69 -8.69 2.12 51.65
N LYS A 70 -9.71 1.40 52.14
CA LYS A 70 -9.61 0.06 52.74
C LYS A 70 -10.16 -1.04 51.83
N GLY A 71 -10.52 -0.71 50.58
CA GLY A 71 -11.08 -1.65 49.61
C GLY A 71 -12.57 -1.99 49.82
N SER A 72 -13.26 -1.31 50.74
CA SER A 72 -14.69 -1.53 51.00
C SER A 72 -15.56 -0.75 50.00
N PRO A 73 -16.69 -1.30 49.50
CA PRO A 73 -17.56 -0.58 48.57
C PRO A 73 -18.10 0.72 49.16
N LEU A 74 -17.87 1.84 48.47
CA LEU A 74 -18.49 3.12 48.82
C LEU A 74 -20.00 3.03 48.59
N LEU A 75 -20.79 3.49 49.55
CA LEU A 75 -22.25 3.53 49.47
C LEU A 75 -22.76 4.98 49.37
N ASP A 76 -23.87 5.17 48.65
CA ASP A 76 -24.60 6.42 48.58
C ASP A 76 -25.47 6.64 49.84
N LYS A 77 -26.17 7.79 49.90
CA LYS A 77 -27.04 8.15 51.03
C LYS A 77 -28.24 7.22 51.23
N ASN A 78 -28.51 6.33 50.27
CA ASN A 78 -29.61 5.37 50.25
C ASN A 78 -29.10 3.92 50.44
N GLY A 79 -27.80 3.70 50.61
CA GLY A 79 -27.18 2.38 50.76
C GLY A 79 -26.79 1.66 49.45
N ASN A 80 -26.94 2.29 48.29
CA ASN A 80 -26.54 1.70 47.00
C ASN A 80 -25.02 1.86 46.77
N ARG A 81 -24.38 0.94 46.05
CA ARG A 81 -22.96 1.09 45.67
C ARG A 81 -22.76 2.31 44.77
N VAL A 82 -21.81 3.16 45.11
CA VAL A 82 -21.35 4.26 44.27
C VAL A 82 -20.62 3.67 43.07
N LEU A 83 -21.05 4.04 41.85
CA LEU A 83 -20.48 3.56 40.60
C LEU A 83 -19.70 4.68 39.89
N GLY A 84 -18.65 4.32 39.16
CA GLY A 84 -17.79 5.24 38.43
C GLY A 84 -16.95 4.55 37.37
N SER A 85 -15.76 5.08 37.14
CA SER A 85 -14.78 4.53 36.20
C SER A 85 -13.78 3.59 36.88
N GLU A 86 -13.04 2.83 36.07
CA GLU A 86 -11.69 2.39 36.44
C GLU A 86 -10.77 3.60 36.60
N LYS A 87 -9.79 3.48 37.51
CA LYS A 87 -8.74 4.47 37.79
C LYS A 87 -7.37 3.85 38.01
N SER A 88 -7.27 2.54 38.22
CA SER A 88 -6.00 1.83 38.42
C SER A 88 -5.77 0.77 37.35
N ILE A 89 -4.52 0.60 36.92
CA ILE A 89 -4.11 -0.56 36.11
C ILE A 89 -4.48 -1.89 36.78
N LYS A 90 -4.45 -1.95 38.12
CA LYS A 90 -4.74 -3.17 38.90
C LYS A 90 -6.13 -3.71 38.58
N GLN A 91 -7.10 -2.82 38.45
CA GLN A 91 -8.50 -3.13 38.12
C GLN A 91 -8.62 -3.83 36.75
N ILE A 92 -7.89 -3.35 35.73
CA ILE A 92 -7.88 -4.02 34.42
C ILE A 92 -7.17 -5.37 34.51
N VAL A 93 -5.96 -5.40 35.07
CA VAL A 93 -5.13 -6.62 35.12
C VAL A 93 -5.84 -7.74 35.88
N ASP A 94 -6.47 -7.42 37.01
CA ASP A 94 -7.30 -8.33 37.81
C ASP A 94 -8.47 -8.92 37.01
N ARG A 95 -9.21 -8.10 36.24
CA ARG A 95 -10.33 -8.60 35.42
C ARG A 95 -9.89 -9.34 34.16
N LEU A 96 -8.71 -9.06 33.61
CA LEU A 96 -8.18 -9.82 32.48
C LEU A 96 -7.66 -11.19 32.95
N ALA A 97 -6.63 -11.20 33.82
CA ALA A 97 -5.97 -12.41 34.29
C ALA A 97 -6.94 -13.34 35.04
N GLY A 98 -7.74 -12.79 35.95
CA GLY A 98 -8.73 -13.56 36.70
C GLY A 98 -9.90 -14.09 35.87
N CYS A 99 -10.22 -13.48 34.73
CA CYS A 99 -11.23 -14.01 33.82
C CYS A 99 -10.69 -15.19 33.00
N TRP A 100 -9.51 -15.06 32.39
CA TRP A 100 -8.87 -16.19 31.70
C TRP A 100 -8.59 -17.35 32.67
N ARG A 101 -8.14 -17.07 33.90
CA ARG A 101 -8.03 -18.08 34.95
C ARG A 101 -9.37 -18.76 35.20
N HIS A 102 -10.44 -18.01 35.49
CA HIS A 102 -11.74 -18.57 35.84
C HIS A 102 -12.28 -19.53 34.77
N TRP A 103 -12.20 -19.15 33.49
CA TRP A 103 -12.63 -20.01 32.39
C TRP A 103 -11.70 -21.22 32.18
N GLY A 104 -10.38 -21.04 32.29
CA GLY A 104 -9.43 -22.16 32.21
C GLY A 104 -9.56 -23.17 33.36
N GLU A 105 -9.80 -22.69 34.58
CA GLU A 105 -10.00 -23.50 35.78
C GLU A 105 -11.34 -24.24 35.77
N LYS A 106 -12.43 -23.60 35.29
CA LYS A 106 -13.73 -24.29 35.09
C LYS A 106 -13.62 -25.43 34.06
N TYR A 107 -12.84 -25.26 33.00
CA TYR A 107 -12.79 -26.19 31.86
C TYR A 107 -11.47 -26.96 31.73
N ASN A 108 -10.79 -27.22 32.85
CA ASN A 108 -9.66 -28.16 32.96
C ASN A 108 -8.42 -27.84 32.10
N TYR A 109 -8.16 -26.57 31.79
CA TYR A 109 -6.89 -26.12 31.19
C TYR A 109 -5.70 -26.22 32.14
N PHE A 110 -5.98 -26.31 33.44
CA PHE A 110 -5.01 -26.38 34.52
C PHE A 110 -5.17 -27.70 35.29
N ALA A 111 -4.07 -28.36 35.65
CA ALA A 111 -4.14 -29.66 36.33
C ALA A 111 -4.43 -29.53 37.83
N SER A 112 -4.43 -28.31 38.37
CA SER A 112 -4.79 -28.00 39.76
C SER A 112 -5.14 -26.52 39.91
N ALA A 113 -5.74 -26.15 41.04
CA ALA A 113 -5.93 -24.74 41.42
C ALA A 113 -4.58 -23.99 41.63
N GLU A 114 -3.48 -24.71 41.88
CA GLU A 114 -2.15 -24.11 41.97
C GLU A 114 -1.59 -23.75 40.58
N ASP A 115 -1.82 -24.60 39.57
CA ASP A 115 -1.55 -24.26 38.16
C ASP A 115 -2.37 -23.03 37.74
N ALA A 116 -3.65 -22.98 38.12
CA ALA A 116 -4.54 -21.87 37.80
C ALA A 116 -4.08 -20.55 38.44
N GLN A 117 -3.65 -20.58 39.71
CA GLN A 117 -3.06 -19.41 40.37
C GLN A 117 -1.69 -19.04 39.75
N ALA A 118 -0.86 -20.01 39.38
CA ALA A 118 0.40 -19.74 38.68
C ALA A 118 0.17 -19.03 37.34
N PHE A 119 -0.82 -19.48 36.57
CA PHE A 119 -1.23 -18.82 35.33
C PHE A 119 -1.70 -17.37 35.56
N GLU A 120 -2.63 -17.15 36.49
CA GLU A 120 -3.11 -15.79 36.84
C GLU A 120 -1.94 -14.88 37.24
N ASP A 121 -1.02 -15.40 38.05
CA ASP A 121 0.11 -14.63 38.57
C ASP A 121 1.10 -14.23 37.47
N GLU A 122 1.50 -15.18 36.61
CA GLU A 122 2.44 -14.94 35.49
C GLU A 122 1.84 -14.00 34.44
N ILE A 123 0.55 -14.14 34.10
CA ILE A 123 -0.15 -13.24 33.18
C ILE A 123 -0.25 -11.82 33.78
N ALA A 124 -0.61 -11.70 35.06
CA ALA A 124 -0.70 -10.41 35.74
C ALA A 124 0.67 -9.70 35.77
N TYR A 125 1.76 -10.43 36.06
CA TYR A 125 3.12 -9.92 35.97
C TYR A 125 3.44 -9.41 34.56
N MET A 126 3.19 -10.22 33.52
CA MET A 126 3.49 -9.85 32.13
C MET A 126 2.73 -8.60 31.66
N LEU A 127 1.49 -8.40 32.11
CA LEU A 127 0.72 -7.19 31.82
C LEU A 127 1.29 -5.95 32.54
N LEU A 128 1.60 -6.05 33.84
CA LEU A 128 2.14 -4.94 34.64
C LEU A 128 3.51 -4.47 34.12
N HIS A 129 4.37 -5.42 33.73
CA HIS A 129 5.72 -5.15 33.21
C HIS A 129 5.78 -4.87 31.71
N GLN A 130 4.62 -4.89 31.01
CA GLN A 130 4.50 -4.67 29.55
C GLN A 130 5.32 -5.67 28.71
N ILE A 131 5.34 -6.93 29.15
CA ILE A 131 5.99 -8.08 28.47
C ILE A 131 5.14 -8.57 27.30
N ALA A 132 3.82 -8.48 27.42
CA ALA A 132 2.88 -8.80 26.33
C ALA A 132 1.57 -8.02 26.51
N ALA A 133 0.78 -7.93 25.44
CA ALA A 133 -0.55 -7.34 25.47
C ALA A 133 -1.51 -8.06 24.52
N PRO A 134 -2.79 -8.24 24.90
CA PRO A 134 -3.83 -8.69 23.98
C PRO A 134 -4.31 -7.53 23.09
N ASN A 135 -5.07 -7.89 22.06
CA ASN A 135 -5.85 -6.98 21.22
C ASN A 135 -6.83 -6.09 22.00
N SER A 136 -7.17 -4.92 21.45
CA SER A 136 -8.01 -3.92 22.13
C SER A 136 -9.37 -4.42 22.67
N PRO A 137 -10.13 -5.33 21.99
CA PRO A 137 -11.42 -5.81 22.50
C PRO A 137 -11.33 -6.57 23.83
N GLN A 138 -10.24 -7.30 24.10
CA GLN A 138 -10.00 -7.91 25.42
C GLN A 138 -9.97 -6.84 26.52
N TRP A 139 -9.17 -5.78 26.31
CA TRP A 139 -9.08 -4.65 27.24
C TRP A 139 -10.44 -3.99 27.50
N PHE A 140 -11.34 -3.93 26.50
CA PHE A 140 -12.67 -3.34 26.65
C PHE A 140 -13.68 -4.25 27.35
N ASN A 141 -13.70 -5.55 27.05
CA ASN A 141 -14.84 -6.42 27.32
C ASN A 141 -14.56 -7.54 28.34
N THR A 142 -13.32 -8.02 28.45
CA THR A 142 -12.99 -9.19 29.26
C THR A 142 -13.07 -8.90 30.76
N GLY A 143 -13.73 -9.80 31.49
CA GLY A 143 -13.89 -9.78 32.95
C GLY A 143 -14.93 -8.82 33.53
N LEU A 144 -15.66 -8.05 32.71
CA LEU A 144 -16.61 -7.03 33.20
C LEU A 144 -17.76 -7.61 34.05
N ALA A 145 -18.35 -8.74 33.63
CA ALA A 145 -19.36 -9.44 34.43
C ALA A 145 -18.72 -10.05 35.69
N LEU A 146 -17.62 -10.80 35.53
CA LEU A 146 -16.96 -11.54 36.61
C LEU A 146 -16.50 -10.65 37.80
N LYS A 147 -15.88 -9.49 37.52
CA LYS A 147 -15.34 -8.63 38.60
C LYS A 147 -16.28 -7.49 39.02
N TYR A 148 -17.16 -7.00 38.13
CA TYR A 148 -17.99 -5.82 38.41
C TYR A 148 -19.51 -6.09 38.38
N ASN A 149 -19.94 -7.33 38.07
CA ASN A 149 -21.35 -7.69 37.83
C ASN A 149 -22.02 -6.85 36.72
N ILE A 150 -21.24 -6.39 35.74
CA ILE A 150 -21.74 -5.67 34.56
C ILE A 150 -22.10 -6.70 33.49
N THR A 151 -23.39 -7.05 33.38
CA THR A 151 -23.92 -8.00 32.37
C THR A 151 -24.58 -7.29 31.18
N GLY A 152 -25.44 -6.29 31.44
CA GLY A 152 -26.09 -5.47 30.40
C GLY A 152 -27.24 -6.17 29.66
N ASN A 153 -27.87 -5.47 28.70
CA ASN A 153 -29.00 -6.01 27.93
C ASN A 153 -28.49 -6.88 26.76
N PRO A 154 -29.14 -8.03 26.44
CA PRO A 154 -28.71 -8.92 25.34
C PRO A 154 -28.62 -8.20 23.99
N GLN A 155 -27.56 -8.50 23.24
CA GLN A 155 -27.25 -7.86 21.94
C GLN A 155 -27.42 -8.80 20.72
N GLY A 156 -28.14 -9.91 20.89
CA GLY A 156 -28.40 -10.87 19.80
C GLY A 156 -27.15 -11.62 19.34
N HIS A 157 -26.24 -11.88 20.26
CA HIS A 157 -25.03 -12.70 20.06
C HIS A 157 -25.29 -14.16 20.44
N TYR A 158 -24.34 -15.02 20.09
CA TYR A 158 -24.37 -16.48 20.33
C TYR A 158 -23.01 -16.99 20.80
N TYR A 159 -23.00 -18.13 21.47
CA TYR A 159 -21.81 -18.89 21.87
C TYR A 159 -22.12 -20.40 21.74
N VAL A 160 -21.10 -21.25 21.60
CA VAL A 160 -21.31 -22.70 21.84
C VAL A 160 -21.12 -22.94 23.33
N ASP A 161 -22.13 -23.47 24.00
CA ASP A 161 -22.04 -23.73 25.43
C ASP A 161 -20.99 -24.82 25.68
N PRO A 162 -19.92 -24.57 26.46
CA PRO A 162 -18.85 -25.54 26.54
C PRO A 162 -19.17 -26.76 27.43
N ASP A 163 -20.27 -26.73 28.21
CA ASP A 163 -20.76 -27.86 29.00
C ASP A 163 -21.71 -28.75 28.16
N THR A 164 -22.66 -28.17 27.41
CA THR A 164 -23.61 -28.97 26.58
C THR A 164 -23.14 -29.25 25.15
N LYS A 165 -22.19 -28.45 24.64
CA LYS A 165 -21.79 -28.34 23.22
C LYS A 165 -22.89 -27.83 22.28
N GLU A 166 -23.97 -27.24 22.80
CA GLU A 166 -25.07 -26.70 22.00
C GLU A 166 -24.90 -25.20 21.71
N LEU A 167 -25.20 -24.81 20.48
CA LEU A 167 -25.20 -23.41 20.04
C LEU A 167 -26.30 -22.62 20.75
N THR A 168 -25.89 -21.74 21.65
CA THR A 168 -26.75 -21.04 22.60
C THR A 168 -26.76 -19.53 22.34
N ARG A 169 -27.90 -18.87 22.60
CA ARG A 169 -28.07 -17.42 22.45
C ARG A 169 -27.73 -16.70 23.74
N SER A 170 -26.84 -15.72 23.68
CA SER A 170 -26.37 -14.97 24.85
C SER A 170 -27.51 -14.25 25.59
N ALA A 171 -27.61 -14.47 26.91
CA ALA A 171 -28.63 -13.86 27.76
C ALA A 171 -28.42 -12.36 28.02
N ASP A 172 -27.18 -11.88 27.92
CA ASP A 172 -26.77 -10.50 28.20
C ASP A 172 -25.66 -10.01 27.22
N ALA A 173 -24.90 -8.98 27.61
CA ALA A 173 -23.89 -8.32 26.78
C ALA A 173 -22.42 -8.57 27.19
N TYR A 174 -22.13 -9.21 28.34
CA TYR A 174 -20.77 -9.25 28.92
C TYR A 174 -20.44 -10.48 29.80
N THR A 175 -21.39 -11.35 30.17
CA THR A 175 -21.11 -12.60 30.90
C THR A 175 -20.17 -13.51 30.11
N HIS A 176 -20.45 -13.67 28.83
CA HIS A 176 -19.45 -14.02 27.82
C HIS A 176 -18.85 -12.71 27.26
N PRO A 177 -17.53 -12.49 27.29
CA PRO A 177 -16.94 -11.31 26.66
C PRO A 177 -16.92 -11.42 25.13
N ALA A 178 -16.61 -10.30 24.46
CA ALA A 178 -16.32 -10.23 23.03
C ALA A 178 -14.82 -9.89 22.81
N PRO A 179 -13.89 -10.86 22.88
CA PRO A 179 -12.44 -10.62 22.85
C PRO A 179 -11.82 -10.60 21.44
N HIS A 180 -12.51 -11.09 20.42
CA HIS A 180 -11.99 -11.21 19.05
C HIS A 180 -11.90 -9.83 18.36
N ALA A 181 -10.83 -9.57 17.60
CA ALA A 181 -10.60 -8.26 16.96
C ALA A 181 -10.86 -8.26 15.45
N CYS A 182 -10.66 -9.41 14.80
CA CYS A 182 -10.85 -9.59 13.37
C CYS A 182 -11.96 -10.61 13.15
N PHE A 183 -12.92 -10.28 12.30
CA PHE A 183 -14.02 -11.16 11.89
C PHE A 183 -14.02 -11.26 10.36
N ILE A 184 -14.28 -12.45 9.84
CA ILE A 184 -14.46 -12.71 8.40
C ILE A 184 -15.90 -13.17 8.23
N GLN A 185 -16.68 -12.50 7.39
CA GLN A 185 -18.12 -12.75 7.20
C GLN A 185 -18.46 -13.04 5.75
N SER A 186 -19.56 -13.74 5.55
CA SER A 186 -20.18 -13.95 4.24
C SER A 186 -21.48 -13.16 4.11
N VAL A 187 -22.04 -13.12 2.89
CA VAL A 187 -23.36 -12.57 2.62
C VAL A 187 -24.08 -13.43 1.58
N ASN A 188 -25.37 -13.64 1.74
CA ASN A 188 -26.22 -14.28 0.74
C ASN A 188 -26.99 -13.24 -0.09
N ASP A 189 -27.32 -13.61 -1.32
CA ASP A 189 -28.09 -12.80 -2.29
C ASP A 189 -29.60 -12.78 -1.98
N ASP A 190 -29.91 -12.49 -0.71
CA ASP A 190 -31.23 -12.29 -0.12
C ASP A 190 -31.26 -10.93 0.58
N LEU A 191 -32.41 -10.25 0.58
CA LEU A 191 -32.51 -8.90 1.13
C LEU A 191 -32.57 -8.88 2.67
N VAL A 192 -33.33 -9.76 3.31
CA VAL A 192 -33.81 -9.60 4.70
C VAL A 192 -33.78 -10.86 5.57
N ASN A 193 -33.58 -12.04 5.00
CA ASN A 193 -33.50 -13.29 5.76
C ASN A 193 -32.14 -13.43 6.46
N GLU A 194 -32.00 -14.43 7.34
CA GLU A 194 -30.75 -14.70 8.08
C GLU A 194 -29.59 -15.01 7.12
N GLY A 195 -28.44 -14.35 7.31
CA GLY A 195 -27.32 -14.35 6.36
C GLY A 195 -27.51 -13.47 5.11
N GLY A 196 -28.67 -12.82 4.94
CA GLY A 196 -28.93 -11.86 3.86
C GLY A 196 -28.34 -10.46 4.13
N ILE A 197 -28.57 -9.55 3.18
CA ILE A 197 -27.96 -8.22 3.14
C ILE A 197 -28.24 -7.39 4.40
N PHE A 198 -29.49 -7.27 4.87
CA PHE A 198 -29.77 -6.48 6.07
C PHE A 198 -29.45 -7.20 7.40
N ASP A 199 -29.31 -8.54 7.40
CA ASP A 199 -28.79 -9.25 8.58
C ASP A 199 -27.29 -9.00 8.74
N LEU A 200 -26.49 -9.04 7.66
CA LEU A 200 -25.07 -8.70 7.74
C LEU A 200 -24.83 -7.26 8.21
N VAL A 201 -25.60 -6.25 7.76
CA VAL A 201 -25.54 -4.88 8.34
C VAL A 201 -25.74 -4.92 9.86
N THR A 202 -26.63 -5.78 10.35
CA THR A 202 -26.91 -5.96 11.78
C THR A 202 -25.77 -6.69 12.50
N LYS A 203 -25.17 -7.72 11.90
CA LYS A 203 -23.96 -8.40 12.43
C LYS A 203 -22.76 -7.43 12.50
N GLU A 204 -22.56 -6.59 11.49
CA GLU A 204 -21.46 -5.62 11.48
C GLU A 204 -21.65 -4.53 12.56
N ALA A 205 -22.87 -4.02 12.74
CA ALA A 205 -23.19 -3.10 13.83
C ALA A 205 -22.95 -3.72 15.23
N ARG A 206 -23.18 -5.05 15.38
CA ARG A 206 -22.79 -5.81 16.58
C ARG A 206 -21.26 -5.81 16.76
N ILE A 207 -20.49 -6.17 15.73
CA ILE A 207 -19.01 -6.23 15.77
C ILE A 207 -18.40 -4.87 16.13
N PHE A 208 -18.78 -3.82 15.41
CA PHE A 208 -18.20 -2.48 15.59
C PHE A 208 -18.46 -1.93 17.00
N LYS A 209 -19.63 -2.21 17.58
CA LYS A 209 -19.99 -1.81 18.95
C LYS A 209 -18.99 -2.30 20.01
N TYR A 210 -18.43 -3.50 19.86
CA TYR A 210 -17.59 -4.14 20.89
C TYR A 210 -16.08 -3.87 20.77
N GLY A 211 -15.60 -3.14 19.75
CA GLY A 211 -14.18 -2.77 19.62
C GLY A 211 -13.48 -3.27 18.35
N SER A 212 -14.18 -4.01 17.51
CA SER A 212 -13.59 -4.95 16.55
C SER A 212 -13.85 -4.56 15.08
N GLY A 213 -13.12 -5.19 14.15
CA GLY A 213 -13.26 -4.98 12.72
C GLY A 213 -13.73 -6.23 11.97
N THR A 214 -14.25 -6.04 10.75
CA THR A 214 -14.82 -7.10 9.90
C THR A 214 -14.34 -6.99 8.47
N GLY A 215 -14.08 -8.14 7.82
CA GLY A 215 -13.94 -8.26 6.37
C GLY A 215 -15.03 -9.14 5.79
N THR A 216 -15.57 -8.77 4.64
CA THR A 216 -16.68 -9.52 4.00
C THR A 216 -16.48 -9.54 2.49
N ASN A 217 -16.59 -10.71 1.87
CA ASN A 217 -16.65 -10.85 0.40
C ASN A 217 -18.11 -10.76 -0.07
N PHE A 218 -18.39 -9.76 -0.92
CA PHE A 218 -19.74 -9.43 -1.41
C PHE A 218 -20.08 -10.05 -2.77
N SER A 219 -19.18 -10.87 -3.32
CA SER A 219 -19.25 -11.42 -4.68
C SER A 219 -20.40 -12.39 -4.95
N SER A 220 -21.11 -12.81 -3.91
CA SER A 220 -22.34 -13.60 -3.99
C SER A 220 -23.54 -12.78 -4.49
N LEU A 221 -23.58 -11.47 -4.20
CA LEU A 221 -24.73 -10.60 -4.50
C LEU A 221 -24.88 -10.39 -6.01
N ARG A 222 -26.13 -10.27 -6.49
CA ARG A 222 -26.40 -10.09 -7.92
C ARG A 222 -26.09 -8.68 -8.40
N GLY A 223 -25.51 -8.61 -9.60
CA GLY A 223 -25.17 -7.37 -10.29
C GLY A 223 -26.39 -6.53 -10.66
N LYS A 224 -26.11 -5.29 -11.04
CA LYS A 224 -27.05 -4.29 -11.55
C LYS A 224 -27.72 -4.80 -12.83
N GLY A 225 -29.06 -4.81 -12.85
CA GLY A 225 -29.83 -5.31 -13.99
C GLY A 225 -30.11 -6.82 -14.00
N GLU A 226 -29.51 -7.62 -13.11
CA GLU A 226 -29.90 -9.03 -12.94
C GLU A 226 -31.36 -9.14 -12.45
N LEU A 227 -32.09 -10.18 -12.88
CA LEU A 227 -33.53 -10.31 -12.61
C LEU A 227 -33.85 -10.55 -11.11
N LEU A 228 -35.02 -10.10 -10.69
CA LEU A 228 -35.60 -10.39 -9.38
C LEU A 228 -36.70 -11.46 -9.49
N SER A 229 -36.82 -12.32 -8.47
CA SER A 229 -37.79 -13.42 -8.44
C SER A 229 -39.25 -12.96 -8.42
N GLY A 230 -39.53 -11.78 -7.85
CA GLY A 230 -40.84 -11.12 -7.89
C GLY A 230 -41.10 -10.31 -9.17
N GLY A 231 -40.21 -10.38 -10.16
CA GLY A 231 -40.20 -9.49 -11.33
C GLY A 231 -39.44 -8.19 -11.07
N GLY A 232 -39.02 -7.52 -12.15
CA GLY A 232 -38.12 -6.36 -12.09
C GLY A 232 -36.64 -6.75 -12.09
N ILE A 233 -35.78 -5.76 -11.82
CA ILE A 233 -34.32 -5.86 -11.94
C ILE A 233 -33.60 -5.35 -10.67
N SER A 234 -32.42 -5.90 -10.41
CA SER A 234 -31.53 -5.52 -9.32
C SER A 234 -30.99 -4.09 -9.46
N SER A 235 -30.87 -3.39 -8.33
CA SER A 235 -30.18 -2.10 -8.23
C SER A 235 -28.65 -2.20 -8.24
N GLY A 236 -28.11 -3.43 -8.14
CA GLY A 236 -26.68 -3.73 -8.05
C GLY A 236 -26.10 -3.62 -6.64
N LEU A 237 -24.96 -4.27 -6.44
CA LEU A 237 -24.16 -4.29 -5.22
C LEU A 237 -23.90 -2.89 -4.65
N MET A 238 -23.67 -1.92 -5.55
CA MET A 238 -23.24 -0.56 -5.21
C MET A 238 -24.30 0.30 -4.51
N SER A 239 -25.57 -0.10 -4.55
CA SER A 239 -26.61 0.53 -3.73
C SER A 239 -26.45 0.11 -2.26
N PHE A 240 -26.20 -1.18 -2.02
CA PHE A 240 -26.04 -1.76 -0.69
C PHE A 240 -24.72 -1.36 -0.04
N LEU A 241 -23.60 -1.35 -0.77
CA LEU A 241 -22.30 -0.92 -0.20
C LEU A 241 -22.32 0.51 0.34
N LYS A 242 -23.16 1.39 -0.20
CA LYS A 242 -23.36 2.75 0.33
C LYS A 242 -24.16 2.77 1.64
N ILE A 243 -25.02 1.77 1.88
CA ILE A 243 -25.66 1.57 3.19
C ILE A 243 -24.61 1.10 4.21
N TYR A 244 -23.75 0.15 3.82
CA TYR A 244 -22.67 -0.37 4.66
C TYR A 244 -21.65 0.70 5.08
N ASP A 245 -21.17 1.52 4.15
CA ASP A 245 -20.27 2.64 4.44
C ASP A 245 -20.89 3.62 5.45
N ARG A 246 -22.15 4.00 5.26
CA ARG A 246 -22.85 4.89 6.20
C ARG A 246 -23.13 4.24 7.55
N ALA A 247 -23.38 2.93 7.61
CA ALA A 247 -23.49 2.19 8.85
C ALA A 247 -22.16 2.17 9.62
N ALA A 248 -21.04 1.85 8.95
CA ALA A 248 -19.71 1.84 9.54
C ALA A 248 -19.30 3.24 10.06
N GLY A 249 -19.53 4.30 9.27
CA GLY A 249 -19.27 5.68 9.71
C GLY A 249 -20.14 6.17 10.88
N SER A 250 -21.32 5.56 11.07
CA SER A 250 -22.26 5.92 12.15
C SER A 250 -21.95 5.22 13.48
N VAL A 251 -21.33 4.02 13.46
CA VAL A 251 -21.07 3.24 14.67
C VAL A 251 -19.69 3.52 15.25
N LYS A 252 -19.66 4.23 16.39
CA LYS A 252 -18.43 4.47 17.18
C LYS A 252 -18.14 3.29 18.10
N SER A 253 -16.88 2.87 18.15
CA SER A 253 -16.48 1.57 18.68
C SER A 253 -16.16 1.60 20.17
N GLY A 254 -16.70 0.65 20.94
CA GLY A 254 -16.46 0.48 22.39
C GLY A 254 -16.96 1.62 23.27
N GLY A 255 -17.79 2.54 22.75
CA GLY A 255 -18.12 3.79 23.44
C GLY A 255 -16.97 4.82 23.48
N THR A 256 -15.95 4.63 22.62
CA THR A 256 -14.78 5.52 22.50
C THR A 256 -14.83 6.32 21.19
N THR A 257 -13.79 7.13 20.91
CA THR A 257 -13.63 7.88 19.66
C THR A 257 -13.15 7.03 18.47
N ARG A 258 -12.92 5.72 18.64
CA ARG A 258 -12.45 4.83 17.57
C ARG A 258 -13.54 4.63 16.50
N ARG A 259 -13.25 4.94 15.24
CA ARG A 259 -14.09 4.60 14.07
C ARG A 259 -14.20 3.08 13.90
N ALA A 260 -15.26 2.62 13.24
CA ALA A 260 -15.36 1.23 12.78
C ALA A 260 -14.19 0.88 11.82
N ALA A 261 -13.82 -0.39 11.77
CA ALA A 261 -12.81 -0.91 10.84
C ALA A 261 -13.47 -1.97 9.95
N LYS A 262 -13.67 -1.66 8.68
CA LYS A 262 -14.35 -2.52 7.72
C LYS A 262 -13.49 -2.77 6.49
N MET A 263 -13.47 -4.01 6.03
CA MET A 263 -12.94 -4.45 4.74
C MET A 263 -14.11 -4.93 3.86
N VAL A 264 -14.16 -4.47 2.61
CA VAL A 264 -15.18 -4.82 1.60
C VAL A 264 -14.46 -5.48 0.43
N ILE A 265 -14.77 -6.74 0.15
CA ILE A 265 -14.03 -7.56 -0.82
C ILE A 265 -14.94 -7.88 -2.00
N LEU A 266 -14.42 -7.81 -3.22
CA LEU A 266 -15.15 -8.17 -4.44
C LEU A 266 -14.27 -8.91 -5.46
N ASP A 267 -14.74 -10.05 -5.94
CA ASP A 267 -14.09 -10.89 -6.93
C ASP A 267 -14.09 -10.19 -8.29
N ILE A 268 -12.94 -10.26 -8.96
CA ILE A 268 -12.63 -9.56 -10.21
C ILE A 268 -13.58 -9.91 -11.39
N ASP A 269 -14.37 -10.98 -11.31
CA ASP A 269 -15.39 -11.38 -12.30
C ASP A 269 -16.82 -10.90 -11.98
N HIS A 270 -17.02 -10.09 -10.93
CA HIS A 270 -18.35 -9.61 -10.54
C HIS A 270 -18.91 -8.58 -11.57
N PRO A 271 -20.23 -8.61 -11.91
CA PRO A 271 -20.81 -7.67 -12.90
C PRO A 271 -20.63 -6.18 -12.57
N ASP A 272 -20.69 -5.82 -11.29
CA ASP A 272 -20.55 -4.42 -10.83
C ASP A 272 -19.09 -4.03 -10.49
N ILE A 273 -18.08 -4.86 -10.84
CA ILE A 273 -16.68 -4.61 -10.49
C ILE A 273 -16.21 -3.21 -10.93
N GLU A 274 -16.64 -2.77 -12.11
CA GLU A 274 -16.29 -1.45 -12.68
C GLU A 274 -16.81 -0.26 -11.83
N ASP A 275 -18.04 -0.37 -11.29
CA ASP A 275 -18.65 0.66 -10.43
C ASP A 275 -18.06 0.57 -8.99
N PHE A 276 -17.71 -0.62 -8.50
CA PHE A 276 -17.05 -0.83 -7.19
C PHE A 276 -15.66 -0.22 -7.13
N VAL A 277 -14.90 -0.44 -8.19
CA VAL A 277 -13.51 -0.01 -8.34
C VAL A 277 -13.43 1.52 -8.37
N ASN A 278 -14.18 2.18 -9.26
CA ASN A 278 -14.20 3.63 -9.35
C ASN A 278 -14.90 4.32 -8.17
N TRP A 279 -15.45 3.58 -7.20
CA TRP A 279 -16.34 4.12 -6.19
C TRP A 279 -15.71 5.27 -5.40
N LYS A 280 -14.55 5.08 -4.76
CA LYS A 280 -13.94 6.16 -3.98
C LYS A 280 -13.41 7.30 -4.85
N VAL A 281 -12.92 7.02 -6.06
CA VAL A 281 -12.51 8.03 -7.07
C VAL A 281 -13.60 9.05 -7.33
N GLU A 282 -14.81 8.57 -7.66
CA GLU A 282 -15.94 9.45 -8.00
C GLU A 282 -16.51 10.15 -6.77
N GLU A 283 -16.22 9.66 -5.55
CA GLU A 283 -16.59 10.31 -4.30
C GLU A 283 -15.58 11.42 -3.92
N GLU A 284 -14.27 11.21 -4.10
CA GLU A 284 -13.25 12.25 -3.91
C GLU A 284 -13.35 13.39 -4.92
N LYS A 285 -13.68 13.10 -6.18
CA LYS A 285 -13.97 14.13 -7.20
C LYS A 285 -15.08 15.09 -6.74
N LYS A 286 -16.05 14.61 -5.94
CA LYS A 286 -17.08 15.46 -5.33
C LYS A 286 -16.51 16.31 -4.18
N VAL A 287 -15.60 15.78 -3.35
CA VAL A 287 -14.89 16.57 -2.33
C VAL A 287 -14.15 17.73 -2.98
N VAL A 288 -13.40 17.48 -4.06
CA VAL A 288 -12.69 18.54 -4.80
C VAL A 288 -13.67 19.60 -5.34
N ALA A 289 -14.79 19.17 -5.93
CA ALA A 289 -15.83 20.08 -6.42
C ALA A 289 -16.48 20.91 -5.30
N LEU A 290 -16.75 20.32 -4.13
CA LEU A 290 -17.30 21.01 -2.95
C LEU A 290 -16.31 22.04 -2.37
N VAL A 291 -15.03 21.69 -2.27
CA VAL A 291 -13.97 22.59 -1.77
C VAL A 291 -13.72 23.75 -2.73
N ALA A 292 -13.55 23.47 -4.03
CA ALA A 292 -13.36 24.51 -5.03
C ALA A 292 -14.59 25.43 -5.14
N GLY A 293 -15.78 24.84 -5.29
CA GLY A 293 -17.04 25.59 -5.43
C GLY A 293 -17.37 26.46 -4.22
N SER A 294 -17.14 25.97 -2.99
CA SER A 294 -17.40 26.76 -1.78
C SER A 294 -16.47 27.95 -1.61
N ARG A 295 -15.18 27.80 -1.92
CA ARG A 295 -14.19 28.90 -1.86
C ARG A 295 -14.44 29.94 -2.94
N ILE A 296 -14.74 29.51 -4.18
CA ILE A 296 -15.12 30.40 -5.29
C ILE A 296 -16.39 31.18 -4.94
N ALA A 297 -17.42 30.51 -4.43
CA ALA A 297 -18.66 31.17 -3.99
C ALA A 297 -18.41 32.16 -2.85
N SER A 298 -17.69 31.77 -1.79
CA SER A 298 -17.36 32.67 -0.67
C SER A 298 -16.62 33.92 -1.13
N ALA A 299 -15.60 33.77 -1.99
CA ALA A 299 -14.82 34.90 -2.50
C ALA A 299 -15.65 35.86 -3.37
N PHE A 300 -16.37 35.35 -4.37
CA PHE A 300 -17.16 36.20 -5.27
C PHE A 300 -18.34 36.86 -4.56
N LEU A 301 -19.10 36.13 -3.73
CA LEU A 301 -20.28 36.67 -3.06
C LEU A 301 -19.89 37.77 -2.05
N ASN A 302 -18.75 37.62 -1.37
CA ASN A 302 -18.24 38.67 -0.48
C ASN A 302 -17.63 39.87 -1.22
N ARG A 303 -16.99 39.67 -2.38
CA ARG A 303 -16.58 40.80 -3.25
C ARG A 303 -17.78 41.56 -3.81
N ILE A 304 -18.82 40.84 -4.24
CA ILE A 304 -20.09 41.42 -4.71
C ILE A 304 -20.71 42.31 -3.62
N ILE A 305 -20.78 41.82 -2.37
CA ILE A 305 -21.27 42.63 -1.24
C ILE A 305 -20.39 43.87 -1.00
N GLY A 306 -19.07 43.73 -0.97
CA GLY A 306 -18.16 44.87 -0.76
C GLY A 306 -18.28 45.96 -1.84
N LEU A 307 -18.37 45.56 -3.12
CA LEU A 307 -18.54 46.51 -4.23
C LEU A 307 -19.94 47.14 -4.27
N ALA A 308 -20.98 46.38 -3.91
CA ALA A 308 -22.34 46.87 -3.81
C ALA A 308 -22.53 47.88 -2.66
N ASN A 309 -21.95 47.60 -1.49
CA ASN A 309 -21.97 48.53 -0.35
C ASN A 309 -21.23 49.85 -0.64
N ASN A 310 -20.13 49.79 -1.41
CA ASN A 310 -19.29 50.96 -1.69
C ASN A 310 -19.74 51.79 -2.91
N GLY A 311 -20.46 51.19 -3.87
CA GLY A 311 -20.78 51.82 -5.16
C GLY A 311 -22.22 51.63 -5.63
N GLY A 312 -23.13 51.15 -4.77
CA GLY A 312 -24.51 50.83 -5.12
C GLY A 312 -24.66 49.50 -5.87
N THR A 313 -25.88 48.95 -5.87
CA THR A 313 -26.21 47.62 -6.43
C THR A 313 -26.56 47.64 -7.92
N ASN A 314 -26.75 48.81 -8.52
CA ASN A 314 -27.12 48.94 -9.92
C ASN A 314 -25.95 48.56 -10.84
N LEU A 315 -26.08 47.43 -11.55
CA LEU A 315 -25.08 46.86 -12.47
C LEU A 315 -24.83 47.70 -13.75
N SER A 316 -25.60 48.77 -13.99
CA SER A 316 -25.37 49.72 -15.08
C SER A 316 -24.51 50.93 -14.67
N GLU A 317 -24.56 51.30 -13.39
CA GLU A 317 -23.80 52.41 -12.79
C GLU A 317 -22.47 51.91 -12.23
N ASN A 318 -22.52 50.84 -11.43
CA ASN A 318 -21.36 50.22 -10.80
C ASN A 318 -20.68 49.22 -11.75
N LYS A 319 -19.75 49.72 -12.59
CA LYS A 319 -19.04 48.91 -13.60
C LYS A 319 -18.22 47.77 -12.99
N GLU A 320 -17.52 47.99 -11.88
CA GLU A 320 -16.71 46.92 -11.26
C GLU A 320 -17.60 45.81 -10.69
N LEU A 321 -18.75 46.15 -10.10
CA LEU A 321 -19.76 45.16 -9.70
C LEU A 321 -20.34 44.42 -10.91
N SER A 322 -20.64 45.13 -12.00
CA SER A 322 -21.11 44.56 -13.27
C SER A 322 -20.15 43.52 -13.84
N GLU A 323 -18.85 43.83 -13.82
CA GLU A 323 -17.77 42.93 -14.26
C GLU A 323 -17.55 41.77 -13.28
N THR A 324 -17.60 42.03 -11.97
CA THR A 324 -17.48 41.00 -10.92
C THR A 324 -18.64 40.00 -10.97
N VAL A 325 -19.87 40.46 -11.26
CA VAL A 325 -21.04 39.58 -11.43
C VAL A 325 -20.92 38.72 -12.69
N LYS A 326 -20.44 39.28 -13.82
CA LYS A 326 -20.14 38.51 -15.04
C LYS A 326 -19.06 37.46 -14.79
N GLN A 327 -18.00 37.82 -14.05
CA GLN A 327 -16.96 36.89 -13.62
C GLN A 327 -17.54 35.78 -12.74
N ALA A 328 -18.27 36.11 -11.67
CA ALA A 328 -18.89 35.14 -10.77
C ALA A 328 -19.75 34.10 -11.51
N LEU A 329 -20.59 34.55 -12.45
CA LEU A 329 -21.38 33.66 -13.31
C LEU A 329 -20.49 32.76 -14.19
N SER A 330 -19.43 33.31 -14.80
CA SER A 330 -18.50 32.51 -15.62
C SER A 330 -17.67 31.49 -14.81
N PHE A 331 -17.47 31.75 -13.51
CA PHE A 331 -16.87 30.81 -12.56
C PHE A 331 -17.91 29.88 -11.87
N GLY A 332 -19.14 29.84 -12.38
CA GLY A 332 -20.17 28.89 -11.93
C GLY A 332 -20.88 29.25 -10.62
N VAL A 333 -20.71 30.46 -10.10
CA VAL A 333 -21.45 30.92 -8.90
C VAL A 333 -22.94 31.04 -9.24
N PRO A 334 -23.85 30.31 -8.57
CA PRO A 334 -25.25 30.29 -8.98
C PRO A 334 -25.93 31.67 -8.87
N GLN A 335 -26.70 32.02 -9.91
CA GLN A 335 -27.31 33.35 -10.03
C GLN A 335 -28.24 33.72 -8.85
N ASN A 336 -28.92 32.73 -8.25
CA ASN A 336 -29.74 32.95 -7.06
C ASN A 336 -28.93 33.33 -5.80
N TYR A 337 -27.67 32.89 -5.68
CA TYR A 337 -26.77 33.35 -4.63
C TYR A 337 -26.22 34.75 -4.92
N ILE A 338 -25.96 35.09 -6.18
CA ILE A 338 -25.57 36.45 -6.59
C ILE A 338 -26.70 37.45 -6.26
N PHE A 339 -27.95 37.13 -6.59
CA PHE A 339 -29.10 37.96 -6.21
C PHE A 339 -29.24 38.12 -4.69
N ARG A 340 -29.05 37.05 -3.91
CA ARG A 340 -29.03 37.14 -2.44
C ARG A 340 -27.90 38.04 -1.91
N ALA A 341 -26.70 37.96 -2.50
CA ALA A 341 -25.58 38.82 -2.12
C ALA A 341 -25.88 40.30 -2.39
N LEU A 342 -26.49 40.63 -3.53
CA LEU A 342 -26.94 42.00 -3.83
C LEU A 342 -28.04 42.45 -2.84
N GLN A 343 -29.07 41.65 -2.59
CA GLN A 343 -30.14 41.97 -1.63
C GLN A 343 -29.62 42.18 -0.20
N LEU A 344 -28.58 41.44 0.21
CA LEU A 344 -27.94 41.61 1.52
C LEU A 344 -27.12 42.91 1.59
N ALA A 345 -26.52 43.35 0.48
CA ALA A 345 -25.87 44.65 0.38
C ALA A 345 -26.90 45.82 0.44
N GLU A 346 -28.07 45.67 -0.18
CA GLU A 346 -29.19 46.64 -0.06
C GLU A 346 -29.69 46.77 1.38
N GLN A 347 -29.53 45.71 2.18
CA GLN A 347 -29.80 45.66 3.62
C GLN A 347 -28.60 46.08 4.50
N GLY A 348 -27.48 46.50 3.90
CA GLY A 348 -26.30 47.00 4.61
C GLY A 348 -25.42 45.92 5.27
N HIS A 349 -25.56 44.64 4.91
CA HIS A 349 -24.68 43.60 5.45
C HIS A 349 -23.25 43.72 4.90
N ALA A 350 -22.26 43.73 5.79
CA ALA A 350 -20.84 43.85 5.40
C ALA A 350 -20.23 42.55 4.85
N LYS A 351 -20.82 41.38 5.11
CA LYS A 351 -20.31 40.06 4.68
C LYS A 351 -21.46 39.03 4.61
N LEU A 352 -21.38 38.09 3.66
CA LEU A 352 -22.14 36.83 3.68
C LEU A 352 -21.30 35.72 4.32
N TYR A 353 -21.86 35.04 5.32
CA TYR A 353 -21.30 33.78 5.79
C TYR A 353 -21.66 32.67 4.79
N PHE A 354 -20.65 32.20 4.05
CA PHE A 354 -20.72 31.00 3.23
C PHE A 354 -19.73 29.99 3.84
N LYS A 355 -20.15 28.73 4.05
CA LYS A 355 -19.26 27.71 4.61
C LYS A 355 -18.24 27.29 3.55
N GLU A 356 -16.99 27.63 3.76
CA GLU A 356 -15.87 27.10 3.00
C GLU A 356 -15.52 25.69 3.50
N PHE A 357 -15.24 24.78 2.58
CA PHE A 357 -14.75 23.44 2.90
C PHE A 357 -13.24 23.33 2.69
N ASP A 358 -12.66 22.25 3.20
CA ASP A 358 -11.26 21.87 3.04
C ASP A 358 -11.11 20.36 2.74
N THR A 359 -9.90 19.98 2.33
CA THR A 359 -9.53 18.62 1.89
C THR A 359 -8.93 17.75 2.99
N HIS A 360 -9.09 18.10 4.28
CA HIS A 360 -8.67 17.19 5.35
C HIS A 360 -9.59 15.96 5.38
N TYR A 361 -9.02 14.77 5.56
CA TYR A 361 -9.76 13.49 5.53
C TYR A 361 -10.77 13.32 6.68
N GLU A 362 -10.83 14.26 7.62
CA GLU A 362 -11.83 14.37 8.69
C GLU A 362 -12.76 15.59 8.54
N SER A 363 -12.68 16.30 7.40
CA SER A 363 -13.51 17.48 7.12
C SER A 363 -14.96 17.10 6.80
N ASP A 364 -15.88 18.05 6.99
CA ASP A 364 -17.29 17.88 6.62
C ASP A 364 -17.49 17.52 5.14
N ALA A 365 -16.56 17.88 4.24
CA ALA A 365 -16.66 17.49 2.84
C ALA A 365 -16.42 15.98 2.66
N TYR A 366 -15.36 15.42 3.26
CA TYR A 366 -15.12 13.98 3.27
C TYR A 366 -16.25 13.21 3.98
N LEU A 367 -16.83 13.77 5.05
CA LEU A 367 -17.99 13.16 5.72
C LEU A 367 -19.27 13.16 4.86
N THR A 368 -19.42 14.08 3.89
CA THR A 368 -20.60 14.09 3.00
C THR A 368 -20.55 13.10 1.84
N VAL A 369 -19.39 12.61 1.44
CA VAL A 369 -19.26 11.63 0.32
C VAL A 369 -19.29 10.18 0.82
N SER A 370 -19.35 9.20 -0.08
CA SER A 370 -19.44 7.77 0.30
C SER A 370 -18.14 6.97 0.09
N GLY A 371 -18.10 5.76 0.63
CA GLY A 371 -16.96 4.84 0.57
C GLY A 371 -15.80 5.17 1.53
N GLN A 372 -15.97 6.13 2.44
CA GLN A 372 -14.87 6.63 3.28
C GLN A 372 -14.68 5.86 4.59
N ASN A 373 -15.57 4.91 4.91
CA ASN A 373 -15.60 4.18 6.18
C ASN A 373 -15.28 2.68 6.05
N SER A 374 -14.81 2.25 4.88
CA SER A 374 -14.25 0.93 4.64
C SER A 374 -12.93 1.03 3.86
N ASN A 375 -12.02 0.12 4.13
CA ASN A 375 -11.06 -0.33 3.13
C ASN A 375 -11.84 -1.22 2.15
N ASN A 376 -11.55 -1.10 0.87
CA ASN A 376 -12.10 -1.95 -0.17
C ASN A 376 -10.96 -2.87 -0.66
N SER A 377 -11.27 -3.99 -1.31
CA SER A 377 -10.28 -4.84 -1.95
C SER A 377 -10.89 -5.63 -3.10
N VAL A 378 -10.14 -5.79 -4.19
CA VAL A 378 -10.50 -6.69 -5.29
C VAL A 378 -9.81 -8.04 -5.10
N ARG A 379 -10.55 -9.12 -5.30
CA ARG A 379 -10.07 -10.49 -5.07
C ARG A 379 -9.68 -11.11 -6.40
N ILE A 380 -8.42 -11.52 -6.52
CA ILE A 380 -7.79 -11.87 -7.81
C ILE A 380 -7.19 -13.29 -7.80
N PRO A 381 -7.63 -14.20 -8.68
CA PRO A 381 -7.02 -15.51 -8.88
C PRO A 381 -5.90 -15.47 -9.92
N ASN A 382 -5.01 -16.46 -9.88
CA ASN A 382 -3.93 -16.66 -10.85
C ASN A 382 -4.44 -16.82 -12.31
N SER A 383 -5.73 -17.08 -12.53
CA SER A 383 -6.32 -17.07 -13.88
C SER A 383 -6.66 -15.67 -14.41
N PHE A 384 -6.98 -14.69 -13.55
CA PHE A 384 -7.10 -13.29 -14.00
C PHE A 384 -5.73 -12.71 -14.29
N MET A 385 -4.72 -13.06 -13.47
CA MET A 385 -3.31 -12.78 -13.73
C MET A 385 -2.91 -13.11 -15.16
N GLU A 386 -3.05 -14.39 -15.49
CA GLU A 386 -2.75 -14.93 -16.80
C GLU A 386 -3.62 -14.31 -17.89
N ALA A 387 -4.89 -13.98 -17.62
CA ALA A 387 -5.73 -13.25 -18.56
C ALA A 387 -5.19 -11.84 -18.86
N VAL A 388 -4.71 -11.07 -17.87
CA VAL A 388 -4.14 -9.75 -18.14
C VAL A 388 -2.82 -9.83 -18.90
N PHE A 389 -1.91 -10.74 -18.54
CA PHE A 389 -0.64 -10.89 -19.26
C PHE A 389 -0.78 -11.31 -20.71
N ASN A 390 -1.71 -12.23 -20.98
CA ASN A 390 -1.91 -12.76 -22.32
C ASN A 390 -2.81 -11.86 -23.21
N GLY A 391 -3.11 -10.62 -22.80
CA GLY A 391 -4.04 -9.73 -23.52
C GLY A 391 -5.47 -10.28 -23.60
N GLY A 392 -5.79 -11.18 -22.67
CA GLY A 392 -6.98 -12.02 -22.66
C GLY A 392 -8.26 -11.28 -22.29
N GLU A 393 -9.36 -12.00 -22.44
CA GLU A 393 -10.69 -11.50 -22.16
C GLU A 393 -11.13 -11.98 -20.77
N TRP A 394 -11.59 -11.05 -19.94
CA TRP A 394 -12.19 -11.36 -18.66
C TRP A 394 -13.71 -11.29 -18.75
N LYS A 395 -14.39 -12.30 -18.23
CA LYS A 395 -15.85 -12.45 -18.34
C LYS A 395 -16.49 -12.07 -17.01
N LEU A 396 -17.09 -10.89 -16.96
CA LEU A 396 -17.95 -10.53 -15.85
C LEU A 396 -19.18 -11.43 -15.90
N THR A 397 -19.46 -12.12 -14.80
CA THR A 397 -20.37 -13.27 -14.78
C THR A 397 -21.51 -13.03 -13.80
N ASN A 398 -22.74 -13.02 -14.31
CA ASN A 398 -23.97 -12.88 -13.53
C ASN A 398 -24.01 -13.86 -12.36
N ARG A 399 -24.46 -13.42 -11.18
CA ARG A 399 -24.52 -14.30 -10.02
C ARG A 399 -25.76 -15.18 -10.02
N THR A 400 -26.85 -14.78 -10.67
CA THR A 400 -28.11 -15.55 -10.76
C THR A 400 -28.06 -16.69 -11.77
N ASP A 401 -27.55 -16.46 -12.99
CA ASP A 401 -27.59 -17.46 -14.09
C ASP A 401 -26.23 -17.95 -14.58
N LYS A 402 -25.14 -17.47 -13.95
CA LYS A 402 -23.72 -17.79 -14.26
C LYS A 402 -23.32 -17.59 -15.72
N LYS A 403 -24.03 -16.77 -16.49
CA LYS A 403 -23.62 -16.38 -17.84
C LYS A 403 -22.69 -15.17 -17.81
N ALA A 404 -21.78 -15.09 -18.78
CA ALA A 404 -21.01 -13.89 -19.02
C ALA A 404 -21.94 -12.77 -19.50
N VAL A 405 -22.05 -11.70 -18.71
CA VAL A 405 -22.92 -10.54 -19.01
C VAL A 405 -22.15 -9.43 -19.73
N LYS A 406 -20.85 -9.29 -19.41
CA LYS A 406 -19.94 -8.37 -20.09
C LYS A 406 -18.58 -9.02 -20.23
N THR A 407 -18.06 -9.04 -21.44
CA THR A 407 -16.66 -9.42 -21.68
C THR A 407 -15.82 -8.15 -21.74
N LEU A 408 -14.90 -8.00 -20.79
CA LEU A 408 -13.89 -6.95 -20.79
C LEU A 408 -12.59 -7.49 -21.38
N LYS A 409 -11.70 -6.59 -21.82
CA LYS A 409 -10.27 -6.94 -21.83
C LYS A 409 -9.81 -6.93 -20.38
N ALA A 410 -9.11 -7.98 -19.96
CA ALA A 410 -8.59 -8.07 -18.60
C ALA A 410 -7.70 -6.84 -18.30
N GLN A 411 -6.91 -6.39 -19.28
CA GLN A 411 -6.12 -5.15 -19.27
C GLN A 411 -6.93 -3.84 -19.13
N ALA A 412 -8.17 -3.77 -19.64
CA ALA A 412 -8.98 -2.55 -19.48
C ALA A 412 -9.55 -2.44 -18.05
N LEU A 413 -9.98 -3.57 -17.47
CA LEU A 413 -10.28 -3.63 -16.04
C LEU A 413 -9.00 -3.40 -15.22
N TRP A 414 -7.83 -3.77 -15.77
CA TRP A 414 -6.52 -3.54 -15.15
C TRP A 414 -6.19 -2.08 -14.98
N GLU A 415 -6.23 -1.31 -16.05
CA GLU A 415 -5.96 0.13 -16.04
C GLU A 415 -7.00 0.89 -15.21
N GLN A 416 -8.24 0.38 -15.14
CA GLN A 416 -9.32 0.98 -14.37
C GLN A 416 -9.14 0.82 -12.86
N ILE A 417 -8.77 -0.37 -12.37
CA ILE A 417 -8.42 -0.49 -10.96
C ILE A 417 -7.10 0.26 -10.69
N ALA A 418 -6.19 0.33 -11.68
CA ALA A 418 -4.87 0.97 -11.59
C ALA A 418 -4.96 2.51 -11.68
N PHE A 419 -6.19 3.03 -11.65
CA PHE A 419 -6.57 4.42 -11.50
C PHE A 419 -7.43 4.65 -10.24
N ALA A 420 -7.92 3.58 -9.59
CA ALA A 420 -8.90 3.66 -8.52
C ALA A 420 -8.30 4.05 -7.17
N ALA A 421 -7.41 3.21 -6.65
CA ALA A 421 -6.57 3.52 -5.49
C ALA A 421 -5.51 4.61 -5.81
N TRP A 422 -5.64 5.31 -6.95
CA TRP A 422 -4.75 6.37 -7.42
C TRP A 422 -5.29 7.76 -7.12
N SER A 423 -6.58 7.93 -7.34
CA SER A 423 -7.30 8.96 -6.60
C SER A 423 -7.17 8.62 -5.10
N SER A 424 -7.57 7.40 -4.73
CA SER A 424 -8.33 7.23 -3.48
C SER A 424 -7.85 6.19 -2.48
N ALA A 425 -6.63 5.66 -2.63
CA ALA A 425 -6.06 4.60 -1.78
C ALA A 425 -6.83 3.27 -1.70
N ASP A 426 -7.93 3.11 -2.43
CA ASP A 426 -8.74 1.89 -2.49
C ASP A 426 -9.34 1.66 -3.89
N PRO A 427 -9.61 0.40 -4.29
CA PRO A 427 -9.52 -0.81 -3.49
C PRO A 427 -8.11 -1.39 -3.42
N GLY A 428 -7.80 -2.06 -2.30
CA GLY A 428 -6.75 -3.09 -2.11
C GLY A 428 -6.84 -4.25 -3.12
N ILE A 429 -5.94 -5.25 -3.06
CA ILE A 429 -6.18 -6.59 -3.63
C ILE A 429 -5.79 -7.70 -2.67
N GLN A 430 -6.41 -8.86 -2.90
CA GLN A 430 -6.25 -10.09 -2.13
C GLN A 430 -6.10 -11.33 -3.04
N TYR A 431 -5.03 -12.10 -2.83
CA TYR A 431 -4.58 -13.24 -3.66
C TYR A 431 -5.47 -14.49 -3.55
N ASP A 432 -6.45 -14.67 -4.42
CA ASP A 432 -7.35 -15.83 -4.31
C ASP A 432 -6.64 -17.19 -4.29
N THR A 433 -5.62 -17.38 -5.13
CA THR A 433 -4.94 -18.66 -5.27
C THR A 433 -3.88 -18.89 -4.19
N THR A 434 -2.91 -17.98 -4.03
CA THR A 434 -1.79 -18.12 -3.06
C THR A 434 -2.26 -18.30 -1.62
N ILE A 435 -3.35 -17.63 -1.22
CA ILE A 435 -4.04 -17.86 0.05
C ILE A 435 -4.36 -19.34 0.27
N ASN A 436 -4.95 -19.97 -0.73
CA ASN A 436 -5.57 -21.30 -0.60
C ASN A 436 -4.56 -22.43 -0.82
N GLU A 437 -3.43 -22.16 -1.47
CA GLU A 437 -2.27 -23.07 -1.51
C GLU A 437 -1.68 -23.34 -0.12
N TRP A 438 -1.69 -22.33 0.75
CA TRP A 438 -1.24 -22.42 2.15
C TRP A 438 -2.40 -22.66 3.15
N HIS A 439 -3.60 -22.99 2.67
CA HIS A 439 -4.71 -23.27 3.58
C HIS A 439 -4.49 -24.57 4.35
N THR A 440 -4.53 -24.47 5.68
CA THR A 440 -4.44 -25.57 6.63
C THR A 440 -5.74 -26.37 6.80
N CYS A 441 -6.90 -25.81 6.42
CA CYS A 441 -8.23 -26.44 6.58
C CYS A 441 -9.11 -26.50 5.30
N PRO A 442 -8.59 -26.86 4.10
CA PRO A 442 -9.34 -26.74 2.85
C PRO A 442 -10.45 -27.78 2.65
N ALA A 443 -10.58 -28.79 3.51
CA ALA A 443 -11.75 -29.67 3.49
C ALA A 443 -13.03 -28.97 3.99
N ASP A 444 -12.89 -27.79 4.61
CA ASP A 444 -13.99 -26.97 5.13
C ASP A 444 -14.34 -25.75 4.26
N GLY A 445 -13.65 -25.55 3.15
CA GLY A 445 -13.98 -24.53 2.15
C GLY A 445 -12.77 -23.74 1.67
N LYS A 446 -13.05 -22.50 1.26
CA LYS A 446 -12.08 -21.58 0.65
C LYS A 446 -11.96 -20.33 1.52
N ILE A 447 -10.75 -19.86 1.79
CA ILE A 447 -10.47 -18.59 2.48
C ILE A 447 -10.68 -17.41 1.52
N ASN A 448 -10.95 -16.19 2.03
CA ASN A 448 -11.31 -15.00 1.23
C ASN A 448 -10.56 -13.62 1.40
N ALA A 449 -9.41 -13.40 2.13
CA ALA A 449 -8.80 -12.04 2.34
C ALA A 449 -7.24 -11.90 2.60
N THR A 450 -6.53 -10.74 2.33
CA THR A 450 -5.04 -10.40 2.55
C THR A 450 -4.59 -8.87 2.53
N ASN A 451 -3.25 -8.54 2.46
CA ASN A 451 -2.49 -7.23 2.60
C ASN A 451 -1.26 -6.98 1.55
N PRO A 452 -0.15 -6.14 1.65
CA PRO A 452 0.31 -5.09 0.63
C PRO A 452 1.81 -4.94 0.03
N CYS A 453 2.05 -4.46 -1.25
CA CYS A 453 3.37 -4.50 -2.03
C CYS A 453 3.72 -3.39 -3.17
N VAL A 454 4.53 -3.63 -4.27
CA VAL A 454 5.13 -2.60 -5.26
C VAL A 454 4.71 -2.61 -6.76
N THR A 455 4.82 -1.54 -7.56
CA THR A 455 4.16 -1.45 -8.91
C THR A 455 4.71 -2.32 -10.06
N GLY A 456 3.84 -2.62 -11.05
CA GLY A 456 4.10 -3.52 -12.19
C GLY A 456 4.95 -2.99 -13.34
N ASP A 457 5.05 -1.68 -13.50
CA ASP A 457 6.02 -1.03 -14.39
C ASP A 457 7.46 -1.13 -13.87
N THR A 458 7.63 -1.46 -12.58
CA THR A 458 8.93 -1.68 -11.93
C THR A 458 9.78 -2.66 -12.71
N LEU A 459 10.89 -2.19 -13.26
CA LEU A 459 11.92 -3.00 -13.87
C LEU A 459 12.76 -3.66 -12.78
N VAL A 460 12.73 -4.98 -12.76
CA VAL A 460 13.54 -5.86 -11.90
C VAL A 460 14.80 -6.28 -12.65
N LEU A 461 15.93 -6.24 -11.96
CA LEU A 461 17.21 -6.67 -12.51
C LEU A 461 17.35 -8.20 -12.42
N THR A 462 17.32 -8.88 -13.55
CA THR A 462 17.54 -10.33 -13.66
C THR A 462 18.93 -10.62 -14.23
N SER A 463 19.43 -11.86 -14.09
CA SER A 463 20.66 -12.30 -14.75
C SER A 463 20.61 -12.14 -16.29
N SER A 464 19.40 -12.10 -16.86
CA SER A 464 19.12 -11.93 -18.30
C SER A 464 18.89 -10.47 -18.74
N GLY A 465 19.07 -9.49 -17.86
CA GLY A 465 18.78 -8.07 -18.09
C GLY A 465 17.53 -7.58 -17.34
N TRP A 466 17.02 -6.41 -17.71
CA TRP A 466 15.84 -5.81 -17.06
C TRP A 466 14.55 -6.47 -17.55
N LYS A 467 13.70 -6.91 -16.62
CA LYS A 467 12.35 -7.41 -16.89
C LYS A 467 11.36 -6.66 -16.00
N ARG A 468 10.19 -6.27 -16.50
CA ARG A 468 9.15 -5.72 -15.63
C ARG A 468 8.72 -6.78 -14.62
N ILE A 469 8.47 -6.40 -13.36
CA ILE A 469 8.05 -7.34 -12.32
C ILE A 469 6.80 -8.10 -12.74
N ASP A 470 5.86 -7.43 -13.43
CA ASP A 470 4.62 -8.04 -13.89
C ASP A 470 4.85 -9.13 -14.94
N SER A 471 5.82 -8.94 -15.85
CA SER A 471 6.24 -9.94 -16.84
C SER A 471 6.81 -11.23 -16.25
N LEU A 472 7.16 -11.26 -14.95
CA LEU A 472 7.75 -12.41 -14.25
C LEU A 472 6.73 -13.31 -13.52
N VAL A 473 5.42 -13.04 -13.61
CA VAL A 473 4.46 -13.81 -12.81
C VAL A 473 4.43 -15.29 -13.21
N ASN A 474 4.42 -16.16 -12.20
CA ASN A 474 4.43 -17.63 -12.31
C ASN A 474 5.62 -18.18 -13.12
N LYS A 475 6.73 -17.42 -13.24
CA LYS A 475 7.94 -17.80 -13.97
C LYS A 475 9.15 -17.81 -13.06
N GLU A 476 9.73 -18.99 -12.85
CA GLU A 476 10.99 -19.13 -12.12
C GLU A 476 12.09 -18.27 -12.76
N THR A 477 12.69 -17.38 -11.97
CA THR A 477 13.56 -16.30 -12.47
C THR A 477 14.73 -16.04 -11.52
N GLU A 478 15.93 -15.92 -12.09
CA GLU A 478 17.16 -15.47 -11.43
C GLU A 478 17.18 -13.94 -11.26
N LEU A 479 17.24 -13.47 -10.02
CA LEU A 479 17.23 -12.04 -9.65
C LEU A 479 18.58 -11.59 -9.10
N VAL A 480 19.00 -10.37 -9.44
CA VAL A 480 20.17 -9.73 -8.83
C VAL A 480 19.73 -9.03 -7.54
N THR A 481 20.32 -9.44 -6.41
CA THR A 481 20.01 -8.91 -5.07
C THR A 481 20.98 -7.78 -4.67
N ASN A 482 20.64 -6.99 -3.65
CA ASN A 482 21.31 -5.69 -3.43
C ASN A 482 22.51 -5.70 -2.47
N LEU A 483 22.70 -6.75 -1.68
CA LEU A 483 23.59 -6.72 -0.51
C LEU A 483 25.08 -6.67 -0.88
N ASP A 484 25.43 -7.24 -2.03
CA ASP A 484 26.78 -7.27 -2.62
C ASP A 484 26.79 -6.93 -4.13
N GLY A 485 25.62 -6.90 -4.79
CA GLY A 485 25.49 -6.75 -6.24
C GLY A 485 25.96 -7.95 -7.07
N LEU A 486 26.17 -9.11 -6.44
CA LEU A 486 26.70 -10.34 -7.04
C LEU A 486 25.88 -11.59 -6.70
N SER A 487 25.17 -11.60 -5.57
CA SER A 487 24.32 -12.69 -5.13
C SER A 487 23.06 -12.79 -6.00
N ILE A 488 22.95 -13.89 -6.74
CA ILE A 488 21.78 -14.23 -7.56
C ILE A 488 20.81 -15.08 -6.73
N GLY A 489 19.63 -14.54 -6.47
CA GLY A 489 18.51 -15.25 -5.85
C GLY A 489 17.63 -15.91 -6.91
N ILE A 490 16.89 -16.96 -6.54
CA ILE A 490 15.90 -17.61 -7.43
C ILE A 490 14.52 -17.41 -6.83
N THR A 491 13.66 -16.67 -7.54
CA THR A 491 12.24 -16.62 -7.22
C THR A 491 11.46 -17.61 -8.09
N LYS A 492 10.34 -18.14 -7.60
CA LYS A 492 9.37 -18.93 -8.40
C LYS A 492 8.58 -18.06 -9.40
N GLY A 493 8.78 -16.75 -9.34
CA GLY A 493 8.10 -15.73 -10.12
C GLY A 493 7.61 -14.62 -9.21
N SER A 494 7.26 -13.50 -9.82
CA SER A 494 6.41 -12.55 -9.14
C SER A 494 5.00 -13.11 -8.98
N PHE A 495 4.21 -12.45 -8.14
CA PHE A 495 2.83 -12.76 -7.87
C PHE A 495 2.17 -11.43 -7.51
N GLU A 496 0.95 -11.19 -7.98
CA GLU A 496 0.34 -9.86 -7.90
C GLU A 496 -0.73 -9.70 -6.84
N THR A 497 -0.57 -8.61 -6.12
CA THR A 497 -0.94 -8.50 -4.72
C THR A 497 -2.04 -7.50 -4.56
N GLY A 498 -2.01 -6.46 -5.39
CA GLY A 498 -2.45 -5.16 -4.93
C GLY A 498 -2.90 -4.29 -6.08
N GLU A 499 -4.02 -3.66 -5.82
CA GLU A 499 -4.23 -2.28 -6.20
C GLU A 499 -4.10 -1.54 -4.89
N LYS A 500 -3.04 -0.77 -4.69
CA LYS A 500 -2.69 -0.24 -3.37
C LYS A 500 -2.09 1.16 -3.44
N PRO A 501 -2.38 2.04 -2.48
CA PRO A 501 -1.93 3.43 -2.47
C PRO A 501 -0.41 3.50 -2.59
N VAL A 502 0.03 3.96 -3.76
CA VAL A 502 1.43 3.94 -4.16
C VAL A 502 2.01 5.36 -4.15
N TYR A 503 3.28 5.41 -3.77
CA TYR A 503 4.05 6.61 -3.56
C TYR A 503 5.28 6.53 -4.45
N ARG A 504 5.55 7.60 -5.22
CA ARG A 504 6.79 7.72 -5.98
C ARG A 504 7.86 8.22 -5.03
N LEU A 505 8.84 7.37 -4.82
CA LEU A 505 10.12 7.74 -4.27
C LEU A 505 11.00 8.25 -5.41
N GLU A 506 11.10 9.58 -5.58
CA GLU A 506 12.10 10.19 -6.48
C GLU A 506 13.36 10.58 -5.67
N THR A 507 14.52 10.18 -6.18
CA THR A 507 15.85 10.52 -5.64
C THR A 507 16.39 11.83 -6.24
N GLN A 508 17.45 12.40 -5.65
CA GLN A 508 18.07 13.65 -6.15
C GLN A 508 18.72 13.51 -7.53
N ALA A 509 19.07 12.31 -7.98
CA ALA A 509 19.54 12.01 -9.33
C ALA A 509 18.39 11.73 -10.32
N GLY A 510 17.17 11.48 -9.83
CA GLY A 510 15.98 11.24 -10.65
C GLY A 510 15.65 9.76 -10.90
N TYR A 511 16.29 8.81 -10.19
CA TYR A 511 15.74 7.45 -10.09
C TYR A 511 14.40 7.53 -9.36
N GLU A 512 13.37 6.89 -9.92
CA GLU A 512 12.02 6.85 -9.39
C GLU A 512 11.46 5.42 -9.35
N VAL A 513 10.94 5.01 -8.19
CA VAL A 513 10.20 3.75 -7.98
C VAL A 513 8.86 4.07 -7.32
N ASN A 514 7.82 3.34 -7.71
CA ASN A 514 6.46 3.53 -7.24
C ASN A 514 6.08 2.30 -6.36
N LEU A 515 5.76 2.52 -5.09
CA LEU A 515 5.56 1.43 -4.09
C LEU A 515 4.63 1.87 -2.94
N THR A 516 4.02 0.93 -2.20
CA THR A 516 3.03 1.30 -1.17
C THR A 516 3.63 1.94 0.07
N ALA A 517 2.81 2.71 0.80
CA ALA A 517 3.18 3.38 2.05
C ALA A 517 3.93 2.50 3.06
N ASP A 518 3.54 1.23 3.14
CA ASP A 518 4.01 0.20 4.07
C ASP A 518 5.12 -0.71 3.50
N HIS A 519 5.37 -0.65 2.19
CA HIS A 519 6.45 -1.38 1.55
C HIS A 519 7.81 -0.76 1.91
N LYS A 520 8.85 -1.58 2.07
CA LYS A 520 10.13 -1.13 2.63
C LYS A 520 11.19 -0.87 1.56
N VAL A 521 12.06 0.10 1.83
CA VAL A 521 13.16 0.52 0.93
C VAL A 521 14.49 0.50 1.68
N PHE A 522 15.53 -0.07 1.07
CA PHE A 522 16.87 -0.14 1.64
C PHE A 522 17.52 1.25 1.70
N THR A 523 17.83 1.73 2.92
CA THR A 523 18.61 2.95 3.15
C THR A 523 19.94 2.64 3.82
N ALA A 524 21.03 3.25 3.39
CA ALA A 524 22.37 3.00 3.92
C ALA A 524 22.55 3.49 5.38
N ASN A 525 21.63 4.31 5.89
CA ASN A 525 21.64 4.90 7.24
C ASN A 525 20.61 4.30 8.21
N ARG A 526 19.52 3.68 7.73
CA ARG A 526 18.47 3.07 8.60
C ARG A 526 18.06 1.64 8.19
N GLY A 527 18.45 1.17 7.01
CA GLY A 527 17.98 -0.08 6.41
C GLY A 527 16.60 0.04 5.75
N PHE A 528 15.91 -1.08 5.57
CA PHE A 528 14.49 -1.25 5.22
C PHE A 528 13.55 -0.45 6.12
N VAL A 529 13.29 0.79 5.71
CA VAL A 529 12.29 1.70 6.27
C VAL A 529 11.05 1.65 5.39
N GLN A 530 9.84 1.70 5.98
CA GLN A 530 8.59 1.78 5.21
C GLN A 530 8.53 3.08 4.41
N ALA A 531 7.96 3.06 3.21
CA ALA A 531 7.94 4.23 2.33
C ALA A 531 7.44 5.50 3.02
N ALA A 532 6.34 5.42 3.77
CA ALA A 532 5.75 6.55 4.49
C ALA A 532 6.58 7.04 5.70
N GLU A 533 7.59 6.29 6.13
CA GLU A 533 8.55 6.66 7.19
C GLU A 533 9.89 7.19 6.64
N LEU A 534 10.03 7.30 5.31
CA LEU A 534 11.21 7.84 4.64
C LEU A 534 11.28 9.38 4.76
N THR A 535 12.51 9.89 4.87
CA THR A 535 12.82 11.31 5.08
C THR A 535 13.87 11.79 4.08
N LYS A 536 14.09 13.11 3.99
CA LYS A 536 15.10 13.68 3.08
C LYS A 536 16.54 13.43 3.51
N ASP A 537 16.75 12.99 4.74
CA ASP A 537 18.05 12.68 5.32
C ASP A 537 18.47 11.21 5.08
N ASP A 538 17.63 10.42 4.39
CA ASP A 538 17.92 9.03 4.05
C ASP A 538 18.68 8.88 2.73
N PHE A 539 19.62 7.92 2.73
CA PHE A 539 20.47 7.57 1.60
C PHE A 539 19.99 6.24 0.99
N VAL A 540 19.14 6.32 -0.03
CA VAL A 540 18.60 5.14 -0.74
C VAL A 540 19.72 4.45 -1.51
N CYS A 541 19.84 3.13 -1.38
CA CYS A 541 20.88 2.36 -2.07
C CYS A 541 20.56 2.13 -3.55
N LEU A 542 21.59 2.23 -4.40
CA LEU A 542 21.55 1.98 -5.85
C LEU A 542 22.55 0.85 -6.21
N PRO A 543 22.27 0.01 -7.23
CA PRO A 543 23.19 -1.06 -7.61
C PRO A 543 24.48 -0.49 -8.20
N SER A 544 25.62 -1.04 -7.77
CA SER A 544 26.97 -0.55 -8.08
C SER A 544 27.93 -1.65 -8.56
N HIS A 545 27.37 -2.75 -9.08
CA HIS A 545 28.12 -3.91 -9.57
C HIS A 545 29.10 -3.55 -10.70
N ASN A 546 30.19 -4.31 -10.78
CA ASN A 546 31.18 -4.19 -11.84
C ASN A 546 30.88 -5.18 -12.95
N VAL A 547 30.43 -4.70 -14.11
CA VAL A 547 30.23 -5.53 -15.31
C VAL A 547 31.59 -5.83 -15.94
N SER A 548 32.12 -7.02 -15.68
CA SER A 548 33.44 -7.47 -16.16
C SER A 548 33.42 -7.97 -17.61
N GLU A 549 32.36 -8.65 -18.04
CA GLU A 549 32.21 -9.18 -19.39
C GLU A 549 30.82 -8.84 -19.98
N ILE A 550 30.80 -8.39 -21.24
CA ILE A 550 29.57 -8.14 -22.01
C ILE A 550 29.61 -8.99 -23.27
N LYS A 551 28.64 -9.90 -23.42
CA LYS A 551 28.54 -10.79 -24.60
C LYS A 551 28.08 -10.01 -25.83
N GLU A 552 28.97 -9.84 -26.78
CA GLU A 552 28.75 -9.08 -28.03
C GLU A 552 27.73 -9.76 -28.97
N PRO A 553 26.77 -9.02 -29.57
CA PRO A 553 25.75 -9.59 -30.45
C PRO A 553 26.19 -9.74 -31.91
N LEU A 554 25.46 -10.58 -32.65
CA LEU A 554 25.76 -10.91 -34.04
C LEU A 554 25.49 -9.77 -35.04
N ASP A 555 24.41 -9.00 -34.85
CA ASP A 555 24.06 -7.86 -35.72
C ASP A 555 24.05 -6.53 -34.95
N LYS A 556 25.26 -6.05 -34.66
CA LYS A 556 25.51 -4.78 -33.96
C LYS A 556 24.95 -3.58 -34.72
N ILE A 557 24.95 -3.64 -36.06
CA ILE A 557 24.50 -2.54 -36.92
C ILE A 557 22.98 -2.43 -36.90
N PHE A 558 22.24 -3.55 -36.80
CA PHE A 558 20.80 -3.52 -36.57
C PHE A 558 20.43 -2.79 -35.26
N PHE A 559 21.13 -3.06 -34.16
CA PHE A 559 20.85 -2.39 -32.88
C PHE A 559 21.27 -0.91 -32.87
N GLN A 560 22.38 -0.56 -33.54
CA GLN A 560 22.73 0.85 -33.81
C GLN A 560 21.65 1.56 -34.65
N LEU A 561 21.11 0.89 -35.68
CA LEU A 561 20.04 1.40 -36.55
C LEU A 561 18.75 1.62 -35.76
N VAL A 562 18.37 0.69 -34.88
CA VAL A 562 17.28 0.87 -33.91
C VAL A 562 17.54 2.12 -33.07
N GLY A 563 18.68 2.22 -32.38
CA GLY A 563 19.03 3.39 -31.57
C GLY A 563 18.93 4.73 -32.33
N ALA A 564 19.39 4.77 -33.57
CA ALA A 564 19.33 5.96 -34.42
C ALA A 564 17.90 6.33 -34.86
N TYR A 565 17.06 5.35 -35.21
CA TYR A 565 15.64 5.60 -35.48
C TYR A 565 14.87 6.01 -34.21
N LEU A 566 15.33 5.61 -33.03
CA LEU A 566 14.75 6.08 -31.76
C LEU A 566 15.04 7.56 -31.53
N GLY A 567 16.23 8.06 -31.86
CA GLY A 567 16.55 9.49 -31.85
C GLY A 567 15.81 10.27 -32.95
N ASP A 568 16.32 10.19 -34.17
CA ASP A 568 15.95 11.06 -35.30
C ASP A 568 14.96 10.44 -36.33
N GLY A 569 14.45 9.24 -36.05
CA GLY A 569 13.52 8.53 -36.93
C GLY A 569 12.04 8.93 -36.78
N CYS A 570 11.28 8.79 -37.87
CA CYS A 570 9.81 8.88 -37.91
C CYS A 570 9.23 8.00 -39.04
N GLY A 571 7.90 7.79 -39.08
CA GLY A 571 7.27 6.98 -40.11
C GLY A 571 5.74 7.10 -40.17
N SER A 572 5.16 6.70 -41.30
CA SER A 572 3.70 6.59 -41.49
C SER A 572 3.34 5.68 -42.67
N ARG A 573 2.15 5.04 -42.62
CA ARG A 573 1.56 4.26 -43.72
C ARG A 573 2.52 3.26 -44.41
N GLY A 574 3.34 2.56 -43.63
CA GLY A 574 4.27 1.54 -44.13
C GLY A 574 5.59 2.09 -44.70
N GLN A 575 5.93 3.35 -44.43
CA GLN A 575 7.19 3.98 -44.84
C GLN A 575 7.84 4.69 -43.65
N ILE A 576 9.17 4.69 -43.58
CA ILE A 576 9.94 5.27 -42.47
C ILE A 576 11.09 6.15 -42.99
N GLN A 577 11.37 7.25 -42.29
CA GLN A 577 12.41 8.22 -42.64
C GLN A 577 13.31 8.47 -41.42
N LEU A 578 14.63 8.37 -41.61
CA LEU A 578 15.63 8.91 -40.68
C LEU A 578 16.16 10.23 -41.24
N THR A 579 16.33 11.26 -40.40
CA THR A 579 16.80 12.59 -40.81
C THR A 579 17.98 13.00 -39.96
N MET A 580 19.18 13.14 -40.54
CA MET A 580 20.37 13.54 -39.79
C MET A 580 20.99 14.80 -40.38
N ASP A 581 21.83 15.48 -39.60
CA ASP A 581 22.58 16.64 -40.09
C ASP A 581 23.53 16.22 -41.21
N LYS A 582 23.49 16.98 -42.32
CA LYS A 582 24.24 16.63 -43.53
C LYS A 582 25.76 16.74 -43.34
N ASP A 583 26.23 17.74 -42.60
CA ASP A 583 27.65 18.09 -42.53
C ASP A 583 28.33 17.49 -41.27
N LEU A 584 27.55 16.93 -40.35
CA LEU A 584 28.01 16.14 -39.22
C LEU A 584 27.95 14.62 -39.49
N GLU A 585 26.87 14.10 -40.10
CA GLU A 585 26.47 12.69 -39.92
C GLU A 585 26.09 11.92 -41.20
N GLU A 586 26.30 12.48 -42.41
CA GLU A 586 25.99 11.80 -43.69
C GLU A 586 26.59 10.38 -43.81
N ASN A 587 27.78 10.13 -43.25
CA ASN A 587 28.42 8.81 -43.27
C ASN A 587 27.60 7.73 -42.52
N ILE A 588 26.87 8.12 -41.47
CA ILE A 588 26.02 7.22 -40.68
C ILE A 588 24.74 6.89 -41.47
N VAL A 589 24.12 7.91 -42.09
CA VAL A 589 22.98 7.74 -43.00
C VAL A 589 23.33 6.77 -44.14
N LYS A 590 24.54 6.90 -44.73
CA LYS A 590 25.05 5.98 -45.74
C LYS A 590 25.24 4.56 -45.19
N LYS A 591 25.92 4.39 -44.05
CA LYS A 591 26.15 3.09 -43.39
C LYS A 591 24.83 2.34 -43.16
N PHE A 592 23.78 3.04 -42.76
CA PHE A 592 22.43 2.47 -42.61
C PHE A 592 21.75 2.13 -43.93
N SER A 593 21.90 2.97 -44.97
CA SER A 593 21.41 2.67 -46.32
C SER A 593 22.07 1.42 -46.92
N ASP A 594 23.40 1.29 -46.80
CA ASP A 594 24.17 0.15 -47.29
C ASP A 594 23.79 -1.14 -46.53
N TYR A 595 23.56 -1.05 -45.22
CA TYR A 595 23.06 -2.15 -44.40
C TYR A 595 21.64 -2.60 -44.80
N TYR A 596 20.73 -1.66 -45.08
CA TYR A 596 19.37 -1.97 -45.53
C TYR A 596 19.37 -2.73 -46.86
N ALA A 597 20.07 -2.20 -47.87
CA ALA A 597 20.12 -2.78 -49.22
C ALA A 597 20.70 -4.20 -49.22
N LYS A 598 21.68 -4.47 -48.35
CA LYS A 598 22.26 -5.81 -48.16
C LYS A 598 21.27 -6.81 -47.56
N ASN A 599 20.45 -6.40 -46.59
CA ASN A 599 19.73 -7.33 -45.70
C ASN A 599 18.22 -7.48 -46.00
N PHE A 600 17.61 -6.52 -46.70
CA PHE A 600 16.15 -6.47 -46.89
C PHE A 600 15.71 -6.49 -48.36
N GLU A 601 16.25 -5.61 -49.20
CA GLU A 601 15.81 -5.46 -50.61
C GLU A 601 15.86 -6.78 -51.42
N ARG A 602 16.83 -7.65 -51.10
CA ARG A 602 17.08 -8.91 -51.84
C ARG A 602 16.12 -10.06 -51.50
N LYS A 603 15.19 -9.91 -50.55
CA LYS A 603 14.34 -11.02 -50.05
C LYS A 603 12.87 -10.97 -50.46
N THR A 604 12.37 -9.81 -50.88
CA THR A 604 10.92 -9.57 -51.06
C THR A 604 10.36 -9.94 -52.43
N ASN A 605 11.21 -10.17 -53.45
CA ASN A 605 10.84 -10.29 -54.87
C ASN A 605 9.95 -9.13 -55.41
N GLN A 606 9.85 -8.02 -54.67
CA GLN A 606 9.17 -6.78 -55.05
C GLN A 606 10.10 -5.60 -54.73
N ASN A 607 10.27 -4.71 -55.71
CA ASN A 607 11.39 -3.79 -55.75
C ASN A 607 11.09 -2.46 -55.03
N TYR A 608 11.36 -2.41 -53.72
CA TYR A 608 11.15 -1.23 -52.85
C TYR A 608 12.48 -0.70 -52.28
N PRO A 609 13.33 -0.08 -53.12
CA PRO A 609 14.67 0.35 -52.71
C PRO A 609 14.65 1.52 -51.72
N ALA A 610 15.67 1.60 -50.87
CA ALA A 610 15.88 2.77 -50.01
C ALA A 610 16.17 4.01 -50.85
N THR A 611 15.45 5.09 -50.57
CA THR A 611 15.58 6.37 -51.28
C THR A 611 16.24 7.38 -50.36
N MET A 612 17.49 7.75 -50.66
CA MET A 612 18.19 8.80 -49.91
C MET A 612 17.95 10.16 -50.56
N GLN A 613 17.27 11.08 -49.85
CA GLN A 613 17.05 12.45 -50.29
C GLN A 613 17.99 13.40 -49.55
N LYS A 614 18.63 14.32 -50.28
CA LYS A 614 19.47 15.38 -49.69
C LYS A 614 18.81 16.75 -49.86
N THR A 615 18.94 17.58 -48.83
CA THR A 615 18.53 19.00 -48.85
C THR A 615 19.76 19.89 -48.61
N LYS A 616 19.57 21.21 -48.48
CA LYS A 616 20.67 22.12 -48.13
C LYS A 616 21.25 21.88 -46.72
N THR A 617 20.48 21.29 -45.81
CA THR A 617 20.83 21.20 -44.36
C THR A 617 20.66 19.81 -43.74
N SER A 618 20.00 18.87 -44.42
CA SER A 618 19.76 17.52 -43.88
C SER A 618 19.90 16.43 -44.94
N ALA A 619 20.39 15.27 -44.51
CA ALA A 619 20.37 14.01 -45.24
C ALA A 619 19.22 13.14 -44.71
N LYS A 620 18.43 12.55 -45.61
CA LYS A 620 17.26 11.74 -45.27
C LYS A 620 17.35 10.36 -45.90
N LEU A 621 17.20 9.32 -45.10
CA LEU A 621 17.06 7.93 -45.55
C LEU A 621 15.59 7.52 -45.47
N HIS A 622 14.96 7.31 -46.63
CA HIS A 622 13.56 6.87 -46.73
C HIS A 622 13.48 5.38 -47.11
N ILE A 623 12.71 4.60 -46.35
CA ILE A 623 12.59 3.15 -46.47
C ILE A 623 11.12 2.77 -46.67
N MET A 624 10.86 1.84 -47.61
CA MET A 624 9.51 1.40 -47.98
C MET A 624 9.34 -0.13 -48.04
N ALA A 625 10.40 -0.94 -47.86
CA ALA A 625 10.24 -2.40 -47.80
C ALA A 625 9.58 -2.82 -46.48
N LYS A 626 8.42 -3.47 -46.61
CA LYS A 626 7.56 -3.92 -45.50
C LYS A 626 8.34 -4.69 -44.43
N ASP A 627 9.15 -5.68 -44.81
CA ASP A 627 10.00 -6.49 -43.92
C ASP A 627 10.95 -5.68 -43.02
N ALA A 628 11.45 -4.53 -43.50
CA ALA A 628 12.38 -3.70 -42.75
C ALA A 628 11.65 -2.81 -41.76
N VAL A 629 10.56 -2.18 -42.21
CA VAL A 629 9.64 -1.41 -41.37
C VAL A 629 9.12 -2.32 -40.25
N GLU A 630 8.61 -3.50 -40.58
CA GLU A 630 8.13 -4.48 -39.59
C GLU A 630 9.20 -4.97 -38.61
N LYS A 631 10.47 -5.13 -39.01
CA LYS A 631 11.52 -5.51 -38.06
C LYS A 631 11.92 -4.38 -37.12
N ILE A 632 12.04 -3.14 -37.59
CA ILE A 632 12.40 -2.00 -36.74
C ILE A 632 11.21 -1.64 -35.82
N SER A 633 9.98 -1.72 -36.33
CA SER A 633 8.75 -1.49 -35.55
C SER A 633 8.46 -2.53 -34.46
N LYS A 634 9.25 -3.62 -34.34
CA LYS A 634 9.24 -4.49 -33.15
C LYS A 634 9.93 -3.88 -31.92
N PHE A 635 10.77 -2.87 -32.14
CA PHE A 635 11.57 -2.21 -31.09
C PHE A 635 11.14 -0.76 -30.86
N ILE A 636 10.54 -0.08 -31.84
CA ILE A 636 10.20 1.35 -31.76
C ILE A 636 8.87 1.62 -32.48
N ASP A 637 7.95 2.33 -31.83
CA ASP A 637 6.80 2.91 -32.50
C ASP A 637 7.23 4.16 -33.29
N LEU A 638 7.44 3.98 -34.59
CA LEU A 638 7.89 5.03 -35.50
C LEU A 638 6.81 6.07 -35.83
N SER A 639 5.57 5.90 -35.36
CA SER A 639 4.51 6.90 -35.51
C SER A 639 4.58 8.04 -34.47
N GLN A 640 5.37 7.84 -33.40
CA GLN A 640 5.53 8.79 -32.30
C GLN A 640 6.32 10.04 -32.70
N LYS A 641 5.87 11.20 -32.20
CA LYS A 641 6.58 12.48 -32.29
C LYS A 641 7.67 12.54 -31.22
N SER A 642 8.68 13.41 -31.36
CA SER A 642 9.88 13.47 -30.50
C SER A 642 9.67 13.73 -28.99
N HIS A 643 8.43 13.95 -28.54
CA HIS A 643 8.05 14.07 -27.12
C HIS A 643 7.17 12.90 -26.63
N GLU A 644 6.73 12.02 -27.53
CA GLU A 644 5.96 10.80 -27.27
C GLU A 644 6.88 9.56 -27.20
N LYS A 645 8.14 9.69 -27.63
CA LYS A 645 9.13 8.60 -27.73
C LYS A 645 9.53 8.01 -26.38
N THR A 646 9.72 6.69 -26.32
CA THR A 646 10.15 5.94 -25.13
C THR A 646 11.15 4.82 -25.46
N ILE A 647 11.83 4.28 -24.45
CA ILE A 647 12.49 2.97 -24.57
C ILE A 647 11.40 1.89 -24.48
N SER A 648 11.39 0.91 -25.38
CA SER A 648 10.40 -0.18 -25.40
C SER A 648 10.82 -1.37 -24.53
N GLU A 649 9.84 -2.18 -24.12
CA GLU A 649 10.06 -3.47 -23.43
C GLU A 649 10.93 -4.41 -24.25
N SER A 650 10.78 -4.42 -25.59
CA SER A 650 11.64 -5.17 -26.50
C SER A 650 13.11 -4.72 -26.47
N ILE A 651 13.42 -3.52 -25.96
CA ILE A 651 14.79 -3.04 -25.72
C ILE A 651 15.23 -3.35 -24.29
N PHE A 652 14.39 -3.15 -23.27
CA PHE A 652 14.71 -3.55 -21.88
C PHE A 652 14.97 -5.05 -21.76
N GLY A 653 14.21 -5.87 -22.50
CA GLY A 653 14.33 -7.33 -22.49
C GLY A 653 15.55 -7.89 -23.25
N LEU A 654 16.31 -7.07 -23.98
CA LEU A 654 17.54 -7.46 -24.67
C LEU A 654 18.66 -7.82 -23.68
N SER A 655 19.67 -8.56 -24.15
CA SER A 655 20.91 -8.75 -23.39
C SER A 655 21.71 -7.44 -23.30
N LEU A 656 22.55 -7.30 -22.26
CA LEU A 656 23.40 -6.11 -22.05
C LEU A 656 24.24 -5.74 -23.29
N GLY A 657 24.71 -6.72 -24.05
CA GLY A 657 25.49 -6.49 -25.28
C GLY A 657 24.67 -5.92 -26.44
N GLU A 658 23.36 -6.17 -26.49
CA GLU A 658 22.45 -5.61 -27.49
C GLU A 658 21.94 -4.23 -27.05
N GLN A 659 21.59 -4.07 -25.77
CA GLN A 659 21.25 -2.77 -25.17
C GLN A 659 22.35 -1.73 -25.38
N LYS A 660 23.62 -2.13 -25.17
CA LYS A 660 24.83 -1.34 -25.47
C LYS A 660 24.79 -0.70 -26.87
N TYR A 661 24.40 -1.45 -27.91
CA TYR A 661 24.38 -0.94 -29.27
C TYR A 661 23.16 -0.08 -29.59
N VAL A 662 22.02 -0.31 -28.93
CA VAL A 662 20.86 0.61 -28.99
C VAL A 662 21.21 1.95 -28.34
N LEU A 663 21.83 1.95 -27.16
CA LEU A 663 22.30 3.16 -26.48
C LEU A 663 23.36 3.89 -27.31
N GLN A 664 24.36 3.18 -27.85
CA GLN A 664 25.38 3.77 -28.72
C GLN A 664 24.76 4.44 -29.96
N GLY A 665 23.73 3.85 -30.58
CA GLY A 665 22.99 4.47 -31.68
C GLY A 665 22.25 5.74 -31.25
N LEU A 666 21.47 5.67 -30.17
CA LEU A 666 20.67 6.78 -29.65
C LEU A 666 21.53 7.99 -29.25
N PHE A 667 22.59 7.77 -28.46
CA PHE A 667 23.53 8.83 -28.10
C PHE A 667 24.30 9.36 -29.33
N THR A 668 24.48 8.57 -30.39
CA THR A 668 25.13 9.08 -31.60
C THR A 668 24.29 10.13 -32.32
N CYS A 669 22.96 9.99 -32.38
CA CYS A 669 22.06 11.02 -32.91
C CYS A 669 21.89 12.20 -31.93
N ASP A 670 21.21 11.95 -30.81
CA ASP A 670 20.68 12.99 -29.92
C ASP A 670 21.70 13.44 -28.85
N GLY A 671 22.76 12.66 -28.64
CA GLY A 671 23.73 12.89 -27.57
C GLY A 671 24.74 14.00 -27.87
N THR A 672 25.25 14.63 -26.82
CA THR A 672 26.23 15.74 -26.88
C THR A 672 27.34 15.53 -25.85
N VAL A 673 28.59 15.76 -26.28
CA VAL A 673 29.75 15.90 -25.37
C VAL A 673 29.84 17.37 -24.95
N ALA A 674 29.72 17.64 -23.65
CA ALA A 674 29.81 18.99 -23.11
C ALA A 674 31.11 19.17 -22.31
N ASN A 675 31.88 20.18 -22.66
CA ASN A 675 33.05 20.64 -21.91
C ASN A 675 32.96 22.16 -21.69
N TYR A 676 32.63 22.59 -20.47
CA TYR A 676 32.57 24.00 -20.08
C TYR A 676 33.78 24.41 -19.21
N GLY A 677 34.96 23.90 -19.55
CA GLY A 677 36.17 24.05 -18.74
C GLY A 677 35.99 23.39 -17.37
N GLU A 678 36.61 23.95 -16.34
CA GLU A 678 36.61 23.42 -14.97
C GLU A 678 35.20 23.25 -14.34
N LYS A 679 34.18 23.96 -14.85
CA LYS A 679 32.88 24.08 -14.17
C LYS A 679 31.92 22.91 -14.41
N SER A 680 31.97 22.26 -15.56
CA SER A 680 31.07 21.14 -15.87
C SER A 680 31.50 20.40 -17.14
N GLN A 681 31.77 19.09 -17.05
CA GLN A 681 32.08 18.25 -18.21
C GLN A 681 31.34 16.91 -18.11
N TYR A 682 30.48 16.64 -19.09
CA TYR A 682 29.52 15.55 -19.07
C TYR A 682 29.16 15.08 -20.48
N VAL A 683 28.74 13.82 -20.60
CA VAL A 683 27.92 13.38 -21.74
C VAL A 683 26.47 13.70 -21.40
N ALA A 684 25.71 14.26 -22.35
CA ALA A 684 24.29 14.51 -22.20
C ALA A 684 23.46 13.87 -23.31
N LEU A 685 22.21 13.57 -22.97
CA LEU A 685 21.11 13.31 -23.88
C LEU A 685 20.03 14.35 -23.56
N ASP A 686 19.84 15.34 -24.42
CA ASP A 686 18.85 16.42 -24.25
C ASP A 686 17.63 16.10 -25.13
N SER A 687 16.44 15.95 -24.55
CA SER A 687 15.22 15.53 -25.28
C SER A 687 13.96 16.25 -24.81
N THR A 688 12.95 16.27 -25.69
CA THR A 688 11.58 16.71 -25.37
C THR A 688 10.69 15.58 -24.84
N SER A 689 11.17 14.34 -24.86
CA SER A 689 10.58 13.24 -24.07
C SER A 689 11.35 13.07 -22.77
N LEU A 690 10.66 13.17 -21.63
CA LEU A 690 11.23 12.85 -20.32
C LEU A 690 11.37 11.33 -20.14
N GLU A 691 10.43 10.54 -20.66
CA GLU A 691 10.36 9.10 -20.45
C GLU A 691 11.42 8.33 -21.25
N LEU A 692 11.81 8.84 -22.43
CA LEU A 692 13.01 8.36 -23.14
C LEU A 692 14.27 8.49 -22.27
N LEU A 693 14.40 9.59 -21.54
CA LEU A 693 15.55 9.85 -20.66
C LEU A 693 15.51 8.98 -19.39
N LYS A 694 14.34 8.78 -18.77
CA LYS A 694 14.18 7.84 -17.65
C LYS A 694 14.54 6.40 -18.05
N GLY A 695 14.00 5.92 -19.17
CA GLY A 695 14.33 4.57 -19.66
C GLY A 695 15.83 4.41 -19.94
N THR A 696 16.45 5.44 -20.51
CA THR A 696 17.91 5.50 -20.69
C THR A 696 18.65 5.46 -19.34
N GLN A 697 18.18 6.15 -18.31
CA GLN A 697 18.75 6.16 -16.96
C GLN A 697 18.71 4.77 -16.28
N VAL A 698 17.62 4.01 -16.47
CA VAL A 698 17.51 2.63 -15.95
C VAL A 698 18.42 1.66 -16.71
N LEU A 699 18.47 1.75 -18.05
CA LEU A 699 19.43 0.95 -18.83
C LEU A 699 20.87 1.21 -18.38
N LEU A 700 21.26 2.48 -18.18
CA LEU A 700 22.61 2.87 -17.73
C LEU A 700 22.97 2.32 -16.35
N ILE A 701 22.07 2.37 -15.35
CA ILE A 701 22.39 1.83 -14.01
C ILE A 701 22.52 0.29 -14.01
N GLY A 702 21.94 -0.40 -15.02
CA GLY A 702 22.21 -1.82 -15.30
C GLY A 702 23.68 -2.14 -15.65
N PHE A 703 24.47 -1.13 -16.04
CA PHE A 703 25.93 -1.21 -16.22
C PHE A 703 26.72 -0.61 -15.05
N GLY A 704 26.07 -0.29 -13.94
CA GLY A 704 26.68 0.46 -12.83
C GLY A 704 27.07 1.90 -13.21
N ILE A 705 26.42 2.49 -14.22
CA ILE A 705 26.64 3.87 -14.69
C ILE A 705 25.60 4.78 -14.05
N LYS A 706 26.02 5.60 -13.08
CA LYS A 706 25.16 6.59 -12.43
C LYS A 706 24.98 7.80 -13.36
N SER A 707 23.74 8.27 -13.47
CA SER A 707 23.41 9.47 -14.26
C SER A 707 22.37 10.32 -13.54
N LYS A 708 22.30 11.62 -13.88
CA LYS A 708 21.40 12.58 -13.24
C LYS A 708 20.49 13.27 -14.26
N LEU A 709 19.20 13.27 -13.96
CA LEU A 709 18.14 13.81 -14.80
C LEU A 709 17.78 15.25 -14.40
N TYR A 710 17.83 16.17 -15.36
CA TYR A 710 17.49 17.58 -15.19
C TYR A 710 16.20 17.90 -15.95
N LYS A 711 15.10 18.05 -15.22
CA LYS A 711 13.78 18.39 -15.75
C LYS A 711 13.71 19.90 -16.12
N ASN A 712 12.97 20.25 -17.18
CA ASN A 712 12.47 21.59 -17.54
C ASN A 712 13.52 22.73 -17.70
N ARG A 713 14.60 22.52 -18.46
CA ARG A 713 15.69 23.49 -18.72
C ARG A 713 15.30 24.77 -19.50
N ARG A 714 14.03 24.96 -19.86
CA ARG A 714 13.52 26.10 -20.65
C ARG A 714 12.20 26.70 -20.12
N ALA A 715 11.87 26.48 -18.85
CA ALA A 715 10.64 26.99 -18.25
C ALA A 715 10.45 28.50 -18.49
N GLY A 716 9.23 28.91 -18.86
CA GLY A 716 8.84 30.32 -19.02
C GLY A 716 8.87 30.92 -20.43
N LYS A 717 9.30 30.19 -21.48
CA LYS A 717 9.13 30.62 -22.89
C LYS A 717 8.14 29.72 -23.61
N SER A 718 6.88 30.14 -23.68
CA SER A 718 5.78 29.42 -24.32
C SER A 718 5.65 29.63 -25.83
N ILE A 719 6.30 30.66 -26.39
CA ILE A 719 6.29 30.98 -27.83
C ILE A 719 7.72 31.20 -28.32
N SER A 720 8.04 30.71 -29.53
CA SER A 720 9.25 31.05 -30.27
C SER A 720 8.93 31.19 -31.75
N LEU A 721 9.56 32.15 -32.41
CA LEU A 721 9.58 32.21 -33.88
C LEU A 721 10.42 31.03 -34.40
N LEU A 722 9.86 30.25 -35.33
CA LEU A 722 10.55 29.18 -36.07
C LEU A 722 10.22 29.31 -37.57
N PRO A 723 11.02 28.75 -38.49
CA PRO A 723 10.75 28.78 -39.92
C PRO A 723 9.43 28.08 -40.28
N ASP A 724 8.62 28.70 -41.14
CA ASP A 724 7.27 28.25 -41.49
C ASP A 724 7.21 27.12 -42.55
N GLY A 725 8.37 26.66 -43.03
CA GLY A 725 8.51 25.69 -44.11
C GLY A 725 8.32 26.26 -45.54
N LYS A 726 7.99 27.55 -45.67
CA LYS A 726 7.83 28.27 -46.95
C LYS A 726 8.81 29.42 -47.14
N GLY A 727 9.54 29.80 -46.08
CA GLY A 727 10.59 30.82 -46.11
C GLY A 727 10.31 32.02 -45.19
N GLY A 728 9.16 32.05 -44.53
CA GLY A 728 8.86 33.00 -43.46
C GLY A 728 9.27 32.49 -42.08
N LEU A 729 9.17 33.36 -41.08
CA LEU A 729 9.12 32.97 -39.67
C LEU A 729 7.67 33.03 -39.20
N LYS A 730 7.25 32.05 -38.42
CA LYS A 730 5.94 31.99 -37.77
C LYS A 730 6.12 31.72 -36.29
N GLU A 731 5.20 32.20 -35.47
CA GLU A 731 5.18 31.88 -34.04
C GLU A 731 4.67 30.45 -33.84
N TYR A 732 5.46 29.66 -33.10
CA TYR A 732 5.13 28.31 -32.67
C TYR A 732 5.20 28.22 -31.15
N GLN A 733 4.31 27.45 -30.56
CA GLN A 733 4.47 27.05 -29.16
C GLN A 733 5.63 26.06 -29.05
N VAL A 734 6.61 26.41 -28.21
CA VAL A 734 7.77 25.56 -27.89
C VAL A 734 7.53 24.84 -26.57
N ARG A 735 7.97 23.58 -26.53
CA ARG A 735 7.80 22.70 -25.37
C ARG A 735 9.02 22.73 -24.45
N GLU A 736 8.85 22.18 -23.27
CA GLU A 736 9.92 22.02 -22.30
C GLU A 736 11.00 21.04 -22.80
N LEU A 737 12.21 21.18 -22.28
CA LEU A 737 13.38 20.39 -22.68
C LEU A 737 14.07 19.84 -21.45
N HIS A 738 14.36 18.54 -21.47
CA HIS A 738 14.94 17.77 -20.37
C HIS A 738 16.37 17.33 -20.75
N SER A 739 17.20 16.98 -19.77
CA SER A 739 18.63 16.68 -19.98
C SER A 739 19.08 15.57 -19.03
N LEU A 740 19.39 14.38 -19.56
CA LEU A 740 20.06 13.33 -18.80
C LEU A 740 21.57 13.53 -18.91
N ARG A 741 22.30 13.45 -17.79
CA ARG A 741 23.75 13.71 -17.76
C ARG A 741 24.53 12.60 -17.10
N ILE A 742 25.60 12.19 -17.76
CA ILE A 742 26.61 11.25 -17.26
C ILE A 742 27.90 12.04 -16.99
N SER A 743 28.38 11.97 -15.75
CA SER A 743 29.54 12.74 -15.27
C SER A 743 30.40 11.84 -14.35
N ARG A 744 31.50 12.37 -13.79
CA ARG A 744 32.35 11.65 -12.82
C ARG A 744 32.82 10.28 -13.36
N SER A 745 33.13 9.31 -12.49
CA SER A 745 33.53 7.95 -12.88
C SER A 745 32.57 7.29 -13.87
N SER A 746 31.27 7.58 -13.75
CA SER A 746 30.24 7.07 -14.66
C SER A 746 30.43 7.57 -16.10
N ARG A 747 31.07 8.72 -16.33
CA ARG A 747 31.46 9.23 -17.67
C ARG A 747 32.55 8.38 -18.32
N ILE A 748 33.46 7.82 -17.50
CA ILE A 748 34.51 6.89 -17.96
C ILE A 748 33.88 5.53 -18.26
N LYS A 749 33.06 4.99 -17.33
CA LYS A 749 32.30 3.75 -17.57
C LYS A 749 31.46 3.82 -18.85
N PHE A 750 30.82 4.96 -19.14
CA PHE A 750 30.07 5.16 -20.38
C PHE A 750 30.94 5.07 -21.64
N GLU A 751 32.13 5.70 -21.66
CA GLU A 751 33.06 5.57 -22.80
C GLU A 751 33.50 4.11 -22.99
N THR A 752 33.92 3.46 -21.92
CA THR A 752 34.48 2.08 -21.97
C THR A 752 33.42 1.05 -22.37
N LEU A 753 32.19 1.16 -21.86
CA LEU A 753 31.16 0.14 -22.03
C LEU A 753 30.23 0.41 -23.23
N ILE A 754 29.99 1.68 -23.60
CA ILE A 754 28.97 2.07 -24.60
C ILE A 754 29.54 2.99 -25.68
N GLY A 755 29.99 4.19 -25.31
CA GLY A 755 30.54 5.20 -26.23
C GLY A 755 29.57 5.73 -27.29
N PHE A 756 30.12 6.43 -28.28
CA PHE A 756 29.43 6.83 -29.51
C PHE A 756 29.88 5.95 -30.69
N MET A 757 29.17 5.98 -31.83
CA MET A 757 29.64 5.30 -33.05
C MET A 757 30.92 5.97 -33.58
N PRO A 758 31.97 5.20 -33.98
CA PRO A 758 33.25 5.77 -34.44
C PRO A 758 33.15 6.68 -35.67
N GLU A 759 32.09 6.55 -36.47
CA GLU A 759 31.85 7.43 -37.62
C GLU A 759 31.36 8.85 -37.24
N SER A 760 31.05 9.10 -35.96
CA SER A 760 30.62 10.41 -35.46
C SER A 760 31.75 11.20 -34.80
N LYS A 761 31.78 12.51 -35.06
CA LYS A 761 32.68 13.47 -34.41
C LYS A 761 32.55 13.46 -32.87
N LYS A 762 31.38 13.06 -32.35
CA LYS A 762 31.08 12.92 -30.92
C LYS A 762 31.95 11.86 -30.22
N PHE A 763 32.37 10.79 -30.94
CA PHE A 763 33.24 9.75 -30.40
C PHE A 763 34.60 10.29 -29.98
N GLN A 764 35.28 10.97 -30.90
CA GLN A 764 36.61 11.54 -30.65
C GLN A 764 36.55 12.67 -29.60
N GLN A 765 35.48 13.48 -29.59
CA GLN A 765 35.26 14.51 -28.58
C GLN A 765 35.14 13.96 -27.15
N LEU A 766 34.49 12.81 -26.96
CA LEU A 766 34.38 12.17 -25.64
C LEU A 766 35.73 11.65 -25.17
N LYS A 767 36.46 10.99 -26.06
CA LYS A 767 37.78 10.45 -25.77
C LYS A 767 38.76 11.55 -25.37
N GLU A 768 38.85 12.62 -26.16
CA GLU A 768 39.69 13.80 -25.85
C GLU A 768 39.28 14.44 -24.52
N LEU A 769 37.99 14.50 -24.19
CA LEU A 769 37.53 15.00 -22.90
C LEU A 769 37.96 14.09 -21.72
N ASN A 770 37.91 12.77 -21.88
CA ASN A 770 38.28 11.83 -20.83
C ASN A 770 39.81 11.70 -20.65
N GLU A 771 40.58 11.83 -21.73
CA GLU A 771 42.05 11.93 -21.68
C GLU A 771 42.52 13.24 -21.01
N GLN A 772 41.71 14.30 -21.04
CA GLN A 772 42.07 15.63 -20.51
C GLN A 772 41.49 15.95 -19.11
N VAL A 773 40.46 15.25 -18.63
CA VAL A 773 39.71 15.66 -17.42
C VAL A 773 39.47 14.49 -16.45
N THR A 774 40.24 14.49 -15.36
CA THR A 774 40.13 13.54 -14.23
C THR A 774 38.77 13.57 -13.53
N THR A 775 38.40 12.47 -12.87
CA THR A 775 37.07 12.28 -12.27
C THR A 775 37.10 11.65 -10.89
N TYR A 776 36.19 12.07 -10.01
CA TYR A 776 35.89 11.38 -8.75
C TYR A 776 34.97 10.17 -8.95
N GLU A 777 34.95 9.26 -7.97
CA GLU A 777 34.03 8.11 -7.93
C GLU A 777 32.58 8.54 -7.59
N ASP A 778 31.61 7.72 -8.00
CA ASP A 778 30.19 7.93 -7.76
C ASP A 778 29.69 7.03 -6.62
N MET A 779 29.28 7.64 -5.49
CA MET A 779 28.78 6.90 -4.32
C MET A 779 27.56 6.02 -4.68
N PRO A 780 27.45 4.79 -4.14
CA PRO A 780 26.42 3.80 -4.48
C PRO A 780 25.04 4.08 -3.85
N TYR A 781 24.80 5.30 -3.39
CA TYR A 781 23.54 5.73 -2.77
C TYR A 781 23.18 7.16 -3.20
N ASP A 782 21.93 7.55 -3.01
CA ASP A 782 21.45 8.91 -3.31
C ASP A 782 20.36 9.35 -2.33
N THR A 783 20.22 10.65 -2.11
CA THR A 783 19.25 11.17 -1.13
C THR A 783 17.86 11.31 -1.70
N ILE A 784 16.86 11.22 -0.82
CA ILE A 784 15.45 11.37 -1.19
C ILE A 784 15.17 12.82 -1.57
N LYS A 785 14.63 13.02 -2.77
CA LYS A 785 14.16 14.32 -3.26
C LYS A 785 12.70 14.52 -2.89
N LEU A 786 11.90 13.49 -3.12
CA LEU A 786 10.45 13.51 -2.98
C LEU A 786 9.93 12.10 -2.67
N LEU A 787 9.04 12.03 -1.69
CA LEU A 787 8.04 10.97 -1.60
C LEU A 787 6.69 11.65 -1.86
N GLU A 788 6.13 11.46 -3.05
CA GLU A 788 4.80 11.97 -3.40
C GLU A 788 3.84 10.79 -3.54
N TYR A 789 2.60 10.94 -3.07
CA TYR A 789 1.54 10.00 -3.41
C TYR A 789 1.27 10.17 -4.91
N VAL A 790 1.65 9.15 -5.70
CA VAL A 790 1.36 9.09 -7.14
C VAL A 790 0.25 8.10 -7.41
N GLY A 791 -0.54 7.78 -6.38
CA GLY A 791 -1.65 6.86 -6.45
C GLY A 791 -1.25 5.43 -6.80
N VAL A 792 -2.19 4.47 -6.92
CA VAL A 792 -1.86 3.19 -7.56
C VAL A 792 -1.12 3.40 -8.86
N GLN A 793 -0.11 2.58 -9.06
CA GLN A 793 -0.28 1.66 -10.18
C GLN A 793 -0.46 0.28 -9.58
N ARG A 794 -0.82 -0.68 -10.42
CA ARG A 794 -1.01 -2.04 -9.99
C ARG A 794 0.25 -2.62 -9.36
N VAL A 795 0.12 -3.25 -8.19
CA VAL A 795 1.24 -3.76 -7.41
C VAL A 795 1.36 -5.28 -7.32
N PHE A 796 2.62 -5.70 -7.38
CA PHE A 796 3.22 -7.01 -7.45
C PHE A 796 4.19 -7.16 -6.28
N ASP A 797 4.55 -8.40 -6.00
CA ASP A 797 5.68 -8.76 -5.14
C ASP A 797 6.36 -9.96 -5.78
N LEU A 798 7.51 -10.33 -5.25
CA LEU A 798 8.18 -11.57 -5.63
C LEU A 798 8.81 -12.19 -4.38
N ASN A 799 8.82 -13.52 -4.32
CA ASN A 799 9.42 -14.20 -3.18
C ASN A 799 10.86 -14.56 -3.52
N GLU A 800 11.79 -13.66 -3.21
CA GLU A 800 13.23 -13.89 -3.27
C GLU A 800 13.70 -14.43 -1.89
N PRO A 801 14.04 -15.73 -1.77
CA PRO A 801 14.27 -16.36 -0.47
C PRO A 801 15.69 -16.17 0.12
N LEU A 802 16.68 -15.79 -0.68
CA LEU A 802 18.08 -15.68 -0.25
C LEU A 802 18.30 -14.45 0.63
N THR A 803 17.84 -13.29 0.17
CA THR A 803 18.05 -11.98 0.79
C THR A 803 16.75 -11.34 1.28
N ASN A 804 15.59 -11.80 0.81
CA ASN A 804 14.29 -11.14 0.98
C ASN A 804 14.29 -9.71 0.39
N SER A 805 15.02 -9.53 -0.73
CA SER A 805 15.19 -8.25 -1.40
C SER A 805 15.31 -8.38 -2.92
N PHE A 806 15.00 -7.30 -3.63
CA PHE A 806 15.32 -7.18 -5.06
C PHE A 806 15.62 -5.73 -5.45
N ILE A 807 16.11 -5.54 -6.68
CA ILE A 807 16.30 -4.24 -7.32
C ILE A 807 15.05 -3.89 -8.13
N ALA A 808 14.44 -2.74 -7.84
CA ALA A 808 13.24 -2.16 -8.42
C ALA A 808 13.55 -0.77 -9.00
N ASN A 809 13.55 -0.60 -10.33
CA ASN A 809 13.95 0.63 -11.04
C ASN A 809 15.36 1.17 -10.67
N GLY A 810 16.23 0.34 -10.10
CA GLY A 810 17.54 0.74 -9.59
C GLY A 810 17.57 1.17 -8.11
N ILE A 811 16.49 0.97 -7.36
CA ILE A 811 16.36 1.14 -5.90
C ILE A 811 16.10 -0.25 -5.28
N SER A 812 16.40 -0.52 -4.00
CA SER A 812 16.16 -1.85 -3.39
C SER A 812 15.02 -1.91 -2.37
N VAL A 813 14.25 -3.00 -2.38
CA VAL A 813 12.93 -3.18 -1.72
C VAL A 813 12.69 -4.62 -1.18
N HIS A 814 11.58 -4.91 -0.46
CA HIS A 814 11.37 -6.14 0.37
C HIS A 814 9.91 -6.65 0.51
N ASN A 815 9.72 -7.98 0.43
CA ASN A 815 8.44 -8.75 0.38
C ASN A 815 7.46 -8.62 1.61
N CYS A 816 6.16 -8.93 1.47
CA CYS A 816 5.09 -8.75 2.50
C CYS A 816 3.95 -9.82 2.62
N ALA A 817 3.37 -10.06 3.83
CA ALA A 817 1.96 -10.51 4.10
C ALA A 817 1.63 -10.69 5.63
N GLU A 818 0.33 -10.78 6.03
CA GLU A 818 -0.08 -11.22 7.41
C GLU A 818 -1.29 -12.21 7.56
N TYR A 819 -2.55 -11.82 7.87
CA TYR A 819 -3.58 -12.72 8.46
C TYR A 819 -4.80 -13.04 7.58
N ILE A 820 -5.17 -14.33 7.52
CA ILE A 820 -5.95 -14.95 6.42
C ILE A 820 -6.71 -16.23 6.91
N PHE A 821 -8.06 -16.30 6.93
CA PHE A 821 -8.82 -17.56 7.23
C PHE A 821 -10.29 -17.63 6.69
N LEU A 822 -11.00 -18.75 6.92
CA LEU A 822 -12.35 -19.09 6.42
C LEU A 822 -13.47 -18.07 6.74
N ASP A 823 -14.54 -18.07 5.94
CA ASP A 823 -15.76 -17.26 6.16
C ASP A 823 -16.55 -17.66 7.42
N GLU A 824 -17.22 -16.68 8.03
CA GLU A 824 -17.87 -16.76 9.34
C GLU A 824 -16.90 -17.32 10.42
N THR A 825 -15.68 -16.79 10.47
CA THR A 825 -14.70 -17.05 11.55
C THR A 825 -14.19 -15.75 12.18
N ALA A 826 -13.65 -15.86 13.39
CA ALA A 826 -13.06 -14.75 14.13
C ALA A 826 -11.66 -15.09 14.64
N CYS A 827 -10.83 -14.06 14.84
CA CYS A 827 -9.49 -14.20 15.38
C CYS A 827 -9.25 -13.26 16.56
N ASN A 828 -8.65 -13.83 17.61
CA ASN A 828 -8.14 -13.10 18.76
C ASN A 828 -6.62 -12.98 18.63
N LEU A 829 -6.09 -11.80 18.98
CA LEU A 829 -4.69 -11.47 18.75
C LEU A 829 -4.00 -11.08 20.05
N ALA A 830 -2.72 -11.42 20.18
CA ALA A 830 -1.84 -10.93 21.22
C ALA A 830 -0.43 -10.67 20.67
N SER A 831 0.34 -9.82 21.34
CA SER A 831 1.69 -9.46 20.91
C SER A 831 2.67 -9.43 22.08
N ILE A 832 3.77 -10.17 21.94
CA ILE A 832 4.86 -10.25 22.91
C ILE A 832 5.92 -9.17 22.61
N ASN A 833 6.31 -8.41 23.63
CA ASN A 833 7.27 -7.31 23.53
C ASN A 833 8.71 -7.85 23.62
N LEU A 834 9.38 -8.00 22.47
CA LEU A 834 10.72 -8.59 22.41
C LEU A 834 11.77 -7.83 23.24
N GLY A 835 11.59 -6.51 23.42
CA GLY A 835 12.46 -5.66 24.23
C GLY A 835 12.51 -6.05 25.71
N LYS A 836 11.57 -6.86 26.21
CA LYS A 836 11.54 -7.32 27.62
C LYS A 836 12.32 -8.60 27.88
N PHE A 837 12.88 -9.20 26.83
CA PHE A 837 13.70 -10.42 26.91
C PHE A 837 15.18 -10.16 26.66
N LEU A 838 15.57 -8.92 26.34
CA LEU A 838 16.96 -8.52 26.13
C LEU A 838 17.59 -8.03 27.45
N ASP A 839 18.71 -8.64 27.86
CA ASP A 839 19.64 -8.01 28.78
C ASP A 839 20.48 -6.99 27.99
N GLU A 840 20.17 -5.70 28.15
CA GLU A 840 20.84 -4.58 27.47
C GLU A 840 22.34 -4.46 27.79
N LYS A 841 22.80 -5.01 28.91
CA LYS A 841 24.22 -4.94 29.35
C LYS A 841 25.03 -6.14 28.90
N ALA A 842 24.44 -7.33 28.91
CA ALA A 842 25.07 -8.55 28.43
C ALA A 842 24.94 -8.74 26.91
N GLY A 843 23.94 -8.10 26.27
CA GLY A 843 23.58 -8.33 24.87
C GLY A 843 22.92 -9.70 24.63
N ILE A 844 22.37 -10.32 25.68
CA ILE A 844 21.83 -11.69 25.66
C ILE A 844 20.30 -11.64 25.61
N PHE A 845 19.70 -12.43 24.71
CA PHE A 845 18.25 -12.61 24.62
C PHE A 845 17.81 -13.85 25.42
N ASN A 846 16.84 -13.66 26.33
CA ASN A 846 16.27 -14.69 27.17
C ASN A 846 15.24 -15.55 26.39
N VAL A 847 15.76 -16.51 25.63
CA VAL A 847 14.97 -17.45 24.82
C VAL A 847 13.96 -18.24 25.66
N GLU A 848 14.34 -18.71 26.85
CA GLU A 848 13.45 -19.52 27.70
C GLU A 848 12.31 -18.69 28.30
N GLY A 849 12.59 -17.45 28.73
CA GLY A 849 11.53 -16.51 29.12
C GLY A 849 10.59 -16.18 27.97
N PHE A 850 11.12 -16.04 26.74
CA PHE A 850 10.30 -15.81 25.54
C PHE A 850 9.41 -17.00 25.21
N LYS A 851 9.94 -18.23 25.23
CA LYS A 851 9.17 -19.47 25.05
C LYS A 851 8.07 -19.61 26.10
N HIS A 852 8.38 -19.37 27.37
CA HIS A 852 7.40 -19.37 28.46
C HIS A 852 6.28 -18.35 28.22
N ALA A 853 6.62 -17.13 27.80
CA ALA A 853 5.63 -16.14 27.41
C ALA A 853 4.78 -16.61 26.20
N VAL A 854 5.39 -17.19 25.17
CA VAL A 854 4.66 -17.78 24.02
C VAL A 854 3.64 -18.81 24.50
N LYS A 855 4.09 -19.81 25.26
CA LYS A 855 3.27 -20.89 25.81
C LYS A 855 2.07 -20.37 26.59
N LEU A 856 2.28 -19.45 27.54
CA LEU A 856 1.18 -18.88 28.33
C LEU A 856 0.22 -18.04 27.48
N TRP A 857 0.71 -17.29 26.50
CA TRP A 857 -0.16 -16.48 25.64
C TRP A 857 -0.92 -17.28 24.58
N THR A 858 -0.40 -18.43 24.12
CA THR A 858 -1.18 -19.41 23.35
C THR A 858 -2.36 -19.93 24.18
N VAL A 859 -2.15 -20.24 25.46
CA VAL A 859 -3.23 -20.65 26.39
C VAL A 859 -4.23 -19.52 26.65
N VAL A 860 -3.79 -18.27 26.81
CA VAL A 860 -4.70 -17.10 26.91
C VAL A 860 -5.60 -16.98 25.68
N LEU A 861 -5.04 -17.09 24.47
CA LEU A 861 -5.80 -16.97 23.23
C LEU A 861 -6.81 -18.13 23.08
N GLU A 862 -6.42 -19.35 23.42
CA GLU A 862 -7.30 -20.51 23.39
C GLU A 862 -8.49 -20.38 24.37
N ILE A 863 -8.23 -20.05 25.64
CA ILE A 863 -9.29 -19.77 26.63
C ILE A 863 -10.18 -18.59 26.17
N SER A 864 -9.61 -17.67 25.39
CA SER A 864 -10.34 -16.53 24.82
C SER A 864 -11.23 -16.88 23.63
N VAL A 865 -11.08 -18.05 23.00
CA VAL A 865 -12.09 -18.62 22.11
C VAL A 865 -13.24 -19.19 22.93
N LEU A 866 -12.91 -20.06 23.90
CA LEU A 866 -13.85 -20.78 24.77
C LEU A 866 -14.86 -19.87 25.48
N MET A 867 -14.40 -18.76 26.06
CA MET A 867 -15.26 -17.85 26.84
C MET A 867 -16.14 -16.92 25.98
N ALA A 868 -15.89 -16.82 24.67
CA ALA A 868 -16.39 -15.72 23.87
C ALA A 868 -17.85 -15.87 23.41
N GLN A 869 -18.48 -14.72 23.15
CA GLN A 869 -19.69 -14.63 22.33
C GLN A 869 -19.42 -13.90 21.02
N PHE A 870 -20.22 -14.24 20.00
CA PHE A 870 -20.04 -13.88 18.60
C PHE A 870 -21.33 -13.26 18.02
N PRO A 871 -21.26 -12.40 17.01
CA PRO A 871 -22.40 -11.61 16.49
C PRO A 871 -23.47 -12.43 15.75
N GLY A 872 -23.24 -13.72 15.49
CA GLY A 872 -24.13 -14.61 14.72
C GLY A 872 -23.89 -16.08 15.05
N LYS A 873 -24.85 -16.93 14.62
CA LYS A 873 -24.88 -18.38 14.91
C LYS A 873 -23.67 -19.14 14.35
N GLU A 874 -23.49 -19.06 13.04
CA GLU A 874 -22.44 -19.78 12.32
C GLU A 874 -21.03 -19.37 12.80
N MET A 875 -20.83 -18.07 13.00
CA MET A 875 -19.62 -17.48 13.58
C MET A 875 -19.25 -18.10 14.94
N ALA A 876 -20.23 -18.33 15.83
CA ALA A 876 -19.99 -18.96 17.13
C ALA A 876 -19.59 -20.44 16.96
N GLN A 877 -20.30 -21.18 16.11
CA GLN A 877 -20.02 -22.60 15.86
C GLN A 877 -18.64 -22.80 15.24
N LYS A 878 -18.33 -22.10 14.14
CA LYS A 878 -17.02 -22.21 13.48
C LYS A 878 -15.86 -21.78 14.37
N SER A 879 -16.03 -20.74 15.18
CA SER A 879 -14.97 -20.31 16.11
C SER A 879 -14.67 -21.39 17.17
N HIS A 880 -15.70 -22.08 17.69
CA HIS A 880 -15.55 -23.27 18.54
C HIS A 880 -14.90 -24.45 17.79
N ASP A 881 -15.30 -24.68 16.54
CA ASP A 881 -14.89 -25.87 15.77
C ASP A 881 -13.44 -25.78 15.24
N PHE A 882 -12.94 -24.58 14.96
CA PHE A 882 -11.58 -24.33 14.42
C PHE A 882 -10.57 -23.76 15.44
N ARG A 883 -11.01 -23.05 16.48
CA ARG A 883 -10.15 -22.52 17.56
C ARG A 883 -8.96 -21.66 17.05
N THR A 884 -9.24 -20.71 16.14
CA THR A 884 -8.22 -19.89 15.44
C THR A 884 -7.58 -18.80 16.31
N LEU A 885 -6.26 -18.89 16.50
CA LEU A 885 -5.44 -18.01 17.33
C LEU A 885 -4.46 -17.18 16.49
N GLY A 886 -4.16 -15.94 16.88
CA GLY A 886 -3.13 -15.11 16.24
C GLY A 886 -2.13 -14.51 17.24
N LEU A 887 -1.11 -15.27 17.62
CA LEU A 887 -0.01 -14.78 18.45
C LEU A 887 1.12 -14.20 17.60
N GLY A 888 1.57 -12.99 17.95
CA GLY A 888 2.68 -12.30 17.28
C GLY A 888 3.65 -11.64 18.27
N TYR A 889 4.52 -10.78 17.75
CA TYR A 889 5.47 -10.01 18.56
C TYR A 889 5.55 -8.53 18.13
N ALA A 890 6.11 -7.71 19.00
CA ALA A 890 6.33 -6.28 18.81
C ALA A 890 7.76 -5.87 19.20
N ASN A 891 8.18 -4.67 18.78
CA ASN A 891 9.46 -4.04 19.14
C ASN A 891 10.73 -4.80 18.68
N LEU A 892 10.64 -5.61 17.62
CA LEU A 892 11.79 -6.23 16.95
C LEU A 892 12.85 -5.17 16.55
N GLY A 893 12.42 -4.05 15.96
CA GLY A 893 13.32 -2.96 15.60
C GLY A 893 14.03 -2.36 16.80
N THR A 894 13.36 -2.22 17.94
CA THR A 894 13.95 -1.73 19.19
C THR A 894 15.04 -2.67 19.72
N VAL A 895 14.80 -3.99 19.71
CA VAL A 895 15.80 -5.00 20.12
C VAL A 895 17.04 -4.92 19.24
N LEU A 896 16.84 -4.82 17.92
CA LEU A 896 17.94 -4.72 16.96
C LEU A 896 18.74 -3.42 17.17
N MET A 897 18.07 -2.29 17.35
CA MET A 897 18.71 -0.99 17.67
C MET A 897 19.55 -1.05 18.95
N VAL A 898 19.03 -1.63 20.04
CA VAL A 898 19.76 -1.72 21.32
C VAL A 898 20.98 -2.64 21.22
N LEU A 899 20.90 -3.71 20.41
CA LEU A 899 22.02 -4.59 20.11
C LEU A 899 23.05 -4.00 19.11
N GLY A 900 22.82 -2.79 18.59
CA GLY A 900 23.67 -2.19 17.55
C GLY A 900 23.58 -2.90 16.19
N ILE A 901 22.45 -3.57 15.91
CA ILE A 901 22.20 -4.34 14.69
C ILE A 901 21.27 -3.53 13.78
N PRO A 902 21.68 -3.18 12.54
CA PRO A 902 20.78 -2.57 11.57
C PRO A 902 19.58 -3.48 11.28
N TYR A 903 18.37 -2.91 11.23
CA TYR A 903 17.12 -3.64 10.92
C TYR A 903 17.24 -4.42 9.60
N ASP A 904 18.05 -3.88 8.67
CA ASP A 904 18.36 -4.44 7.38
C ASP A 904 19.79 -4.98 7.36
N SER A 905 19.92 -6.14 7.99
CA SER A 905 21.12 -6.95 7.94
C SER A 905 20.69 -8.40 7.87
N GLU A 906 21.52 -9.25 7.31
CA GLU A 906 21.30 -10.70 7.38
C GLU A 906 21.19 -11.18 8.82
N ARG A 907 21.95 -10.54 9.74
CA ARG A 907 21.85 -10.77 11.18
C ARG A 907 20.45 -10.41 11.72
N ALA A 908 19.86 -9.29 11.31
CA ALA A 908 18.50 -8.93 11.69
C ALA A 908 17.44 -9.86 11.09
N ARG A 909 17.57 -10.23 9.80
CA ARG A 909 16.68 -11.22 9.15
C ARG A 909 16.78 -12.59 9.81
N ALA A 910 17.98 -13.05 10.15
CA ALA A 910 18.22 -14.30 10.86
C ALA A 910 17.67 -14.27 12.30
N ILE A 911 17.80 -13.14 13.02
CA ILE A 911 17.18 -12.95 14.34
C ILE A 911 15.65 -12.95 14.23
N ALA A 912 15.08 -12.23 13.26
CA ALA A 912 13.63 -12.20 13.02
C ALA A 912 13.09 -13.58 12.66
N GLY A 913 13.78 -14.30 11.77
CA GLY A 913 13.49 -15.68 11.40
C GLY A 913 13.55 -16.60 12.63
N ALA A 914 14.64 -16.60 13.38
CA ALA A 914 14.79 -17.42 14.58
C ALA A 914 13.71 -17.14 15.63
N ILE A 915 13.40 -15.87 15.92
CA ILE A 915 12.31 -15.48 16.85
C ILE A 915 10.95 -15.96 16.32
N THR A 916 10.70 -15.87 15.02
CA THR A 916 9.46 -16.36 14.39
C THR A 916 9.35 -17.88 14.42
N SER A 917 10.45 -18.60 14.16
CA SER A 917 10.50 -20.06 14.25
C SER A 917 10.31 -20.56 15.68
N ILE A 918 10.89 -19.88 16.68
CA ILE A 918 10.66 -20.18 18.10
C ILE A 918 9.21 -19.91 18.48
N LEU A 919 8.65 -18.76 18.09
CA LEU A 919 7.24 -18.42 18.30
C LEU A 919 6.30 -19.48 17.70
N CYS A 920 6.51 -19.85 16.45
CA CYS A 920 5.71 -20.84 15.74
C CYS A 920 5.83 -22.23 16.36
N GLY A 921 7.06 -22.72 16.57
CA GLY A 921 7.33 -24.04 17.13
C GLY A 921 6.80 -24.21 18.55
N GLU A 922 6.99 -23.23 19.43
CA GLU A 922 6.48 -23.27 20.81
C GLU A 922 4.95 -23.12 20.85
N SER A 923 4.34 -22.35 19.94
CA SER A 923 2.87 -22.27 19.80
C SER A 923 2.26 -23.60 19.35
N TYR A 924 2.86 -24.27 18.36
CA TYR A 924 2.43 -25.59 17.89
C TYR A 924 2.69 -26.68 18.95
N ALA A 925 3.82 -26.66 19.65
CA ALA A 925 4.10 -27.56 20.77
C ALA A 925 3.06 -27.38 21.89
N THR A 926 2.73 -26.13 22.26
CA THR A 926 1.69 -25.82 23.25
C THR A 926 0.31 -26.29 22.79
N SER A 927 -0.04 -26.10 21.51
CA SER A 927 -1.30 -26.60 20.92
C SER A 927 -1.37 -28.14 20.95
N ALA A 928 -0.26 -28.84 20.68
CA ALA A 928 -0.17 -30.29 20.78
C ALA A 928 -0.22 -30.81 22.23
N GLU A 929 0.36 -30.08 23.19
CA GLU A 929 0.21 -30.38 24.62
C GLU A 929 -1.24 -30.22 25.10
N MET A 930 -1.94 -29.17 24.67
CA MET A 930 -3.35 -28.95 24.97
C MET A 930 -4.24 -30.01 24.32
N SER A 931 -4.01 -30.36 23.05
CA SER A 931 -4.85 -31.32 22.33
C SER A 931 -4.76 -32.74 22.89
N ARG A 932 -3.64 -33.13 23.50
CA ARG A 932 -3.49 -34.37 24.27
C ARG A 932 -4.43 -34.44 25.49
N CYS A 933 -4.79 -33.30 26.07
CA CYS A 933 -5.59 -33.22 27.31
C CYS A 933 -7.06 -32.81 27.05
N LEU A 934 -7.32 -31.99 26.03
CA LEU A 934 -8.63 -31.40 25.73
C LEU A 934 -9.23 -31.90 24.41
N GLY A 935 -8.50 -32.74 23.66
CA GLY A 935 -8.79 -33.08 22.27
C GLY A 935 -8.31 -32.00 21.28
N PRO A 936 -8.03 -32.37 20.02
CA PRO A 936 -7.75 -31.41 18.95
C PRO A 936 -9.00 -30.57 18.63
N PHE A 937 -8.86 -29.56 17.75
CA PHE A 937 -10.03 -28.86 17.23
C PHE A 937 -10.92 -29.80 16.40
N GLN A 938 -12.23 -29.55 16.39
CA GLN A 938 -13.25 -30.50 15.93
C GLN A 938 -13.14 -30.86 14.43
N ARG A 939 -12.42 -30.03 13.65
CA ARG A 939 -12.16 -30.24 12.22
C ARG A 939 -10.74 -30.75 11.90
N PHE A 940 -9.96 -31.14 12.90
CA PHE A 940 -8.58 -31.61 12.70
C PHE A 940 -8.50 -32.84 11.77
N ASP A 941 -9.27 -33.90 12.04
CA ASP A 941 -9.15 -35.15 11.28
C ASP A 941 -9.49 -34.98 9.79
N ALA A 942 -10.44 -34.11 9.46
CA ALA A 942 -10.81 -33.77 8.09
C ALA A 942 -9.68 -33.04 7.33
N ASN A 943 -8.76 -32.40 8.04
CA ASN A 943 -7.70 -31.56 7.50
C ASN A 943 -6.28 -32.04 7.89
N ARG A 944 -6.18 -33.28 8.39
CA ARG A 944 -4.98 -33.82 9.03
C ARG A 944 -3.74 -33.80 8.12
N GLU A 945 -3.91 -34.01 6.81
CA GLU A 945 -2.81 -33.98 5.82
C GLU A 945 -2.36 -32.56 5.43
N HIS A 946 -3.10 -31.53 5.84
CA HIS A 946 -2.74 -30.12 5.68
C HIS A 946 -2.18 -29.53 6.97
N MET A 947 -2.68 -29.97 8.12
CA MET A 947 -2.18 -29.61 9.46
C MET A 947 -0.84 -30.29 9.86
N LEU A 948 -0.32 -31.23 9.07
CA LEU A 948 0.93 -31.98 9.32
C LEU A 948 2.01 -31.73 8.26
N ARG A 949 1.96 -30.59 7.57
CA ARG A 949 2.96 -30.14 6.58
C ARG A 949 3.98 -29.20 7.22
#